data_AF-A0A2M7R346-F1
#
_entry.id   AF-A0A2M7R346-F1
#
_cell.length_a   1.000
_cell.length_b   1.000
_cell.length_c   1.000
_cell.angle_alpha   90.00
_cell.angle_beta   90.00
_cell.angle_gamma   90.00
#
_symmetry.space_group_name_H-M   'P 1'
#
loop_
_entity.id
_entity.type
_entity.pdbx_description
1 polymer ?
#
loop_
_entity_poly.entity_id
_entity_poly.type
_entity_poly.pdbx_seq_one_letter_code
_entity_poly.pdbx_strand_id
1 'polypeptide(L)'
;MKRFNSVNDLISYRKLLLTEGLLIPGKNRIKVCCGTACGASGSHKVVRALEDYPKSDLDIELIKTGCQGLCQKGPVMKVEPYDYFYQKVSPDKASEILSTYITGLPARDLLYRESFINPPIEKMEGVPFYKKQLRVVLRNNGRIDPCNISHHIAVGGYLAIEKIFSSMTPEQVLDEVKKANIRGRGGAGFPAGIKWGFAKKSPVSNKMVIANGDEGDPGAFMDRSVMEGDPFSLLEGMLICAYVICAHYGFIYVRHEYPLAVKNLGIAIKKAEEIGLLGKNILGTGFDFTVHIREGAGAFVCGEETALMASVEGERGFPRPKPPFPAESGLWNSPTIINNVETLVNIPYIIEKGADWFLSMGTQNSPGTKVFALTGKVVDTGLVEVPMGITLREIIFDIGGGIINNKKFKAVQTGGPSGGCIPEQYLDLPVDYDSLAKVGSIMGSGGMVVMDEDNCMVDIAKFFLSFTQSESCGKCPPCRIGTYQMLQILEKITSGNGEPGDIEKLEKLGKLVKTGSLCGLGLTAPNPVLTTIKYFREEYEEHIHDKYCRAKVCSGLGMFIIEQSECILCGLCKQACAFDAVKETRRRFFIDQDYCTRCKACYLACPTGAVKIKKKRHVRLEEVFGIPPESIEIMERRCRMTLRDILKSKPPMIVTIQKNRTIRDAVYTMSEKNVSGIFVVDENNKLASIFTERDIVRCVFNNISLDETIENIMRRDITTFDPSTEISSAITVASRKKIRHIPVVEGDNIVGMITFRDLVSYLLPEICYMSEALY
;
A
#
# COMPACT_ATOMS: atom_id res chain seq x y z
N MET A 1 4.03 19.99 45.90
CA MET A 1 2.57 20.06 46.15
C MET A 1 2.23 19.15 47.29
N LYS A 2 1.21 19.48 48.09
CA LYS A 2 0.70 18.61 49.16
C LYS A 2 -0.06 17.44 48.52
N ARG A 3 0.14 16.22 49.02
CA ARG A 3 -0.64 15.04 48.61
C ARG A 3 -2.11 15.25 48.98
N PHE A 4 -3.03 15.00 48.06
CA PHE A 4 -4.47 15.00 48.33
C PHE A 4 -4.85 13.75 49.12
N ASN A 5 -5.61 13.94 50.19
CA ASN A 5 -6.08 12.87 51.07
C ASN A 5 -7.61 12.74 51.06
N SER A 6 -8.29 13.56 50.26
CA SER A 6 -9.73 13.52 50.07
C SER A 6 -10.11 14.06 48.69
N VAL A 7 -11.31 13.71 48.21
CA VAL A 7 -11.87 14.32 46.99
C VAL A 7 -12.04 15.85 47.15
N ASN A 8 -12.33 16.32 48.37
CA ASN A 8 -12.44 17.74 48.67
C ASN A 8 -11.13 18.51 48.48
N ASP A 9 -9.98 17.88 48.70
CA ASP A 9 -8.67 18.50 48.44
C ASP A 9 -8.49 18.78 46.95
N LEU A 10 -8.85 17.81 46.09
CA LEU A 10 -8.80 17.97 44.63
C LEU A 10 -9.74 19.09 44.16
N ILE A 11 -10.98 19.11 44.66
CA ILE A 11 -11.97 20.16 44.34
C ILE A 11 -11.44 21.54 44.76
N SER A 12 -10.89 21.64 45.98
CA SER A 12 -10.35 22.90 46.52
C SER A 12 -9.15 23.37 45.71
N TYR A 13 -8.28 22.45 45.32
CA TYR A 13 -7.13 22.75 44.47
C TYR A 13 -7.55 23.21 43.06
N ARG A 14 -8.54 22.58 42.43
CA ARG A 14 -9.10 23.04 41.16
C ARG A 14 -9.65 24.45 41.27
N LYS A 15 -10.40 24.76 42.33
CA LYS A 15 -10.92 26.11 42.60
C LYS A 15 -9.79 27.14 42.78
N LEU A 16 -8.70 26.76 43.46
CA LEU A 16 -7.51 27.61 43.60
C LEU A 16 -6.90 27.93 42.23
N LEU A 17 -6.66 26.93 41.38
CA LEU A 17 -6.09 27.12 40.04
C LEU A 17 -6.95 28.06 39.17
N LEU A 18 -8.28 27.92 39.25
CA LEU A 18 -9.21 28.81 38.56
C LEU A 18 -9.14 30.23 39.13
N THR A 19 -8.98 30.39 40.45
CA THR A 19 -8.86 31.71 41.10
C THR A 19 -7.54 32.39 40.75
N GLU A 20 -6.44 31.64 40.64
CA GLU A 20 -5.12 32.12 40.19
C GLU A 20 -5.09 32.47 38.68
N GLY A 21 -6.16 32.14 37.97
CA GLY A 21 -6.31 32.36 36.55
C GLY A 21 -5.33 31.56 35.69
N LEU A 22 -5.03 30.32 36.12
CA LEU A 22 -4.27 29.38 35.30
C LEU A 22 -5.10 29.00 34.07
N LEU A 23 -4.54 29.18 32.87
CA LEU A 23 -5.21 28.92 31.59
C LEU A 23 -6.51 29.71 31.32
N ILE A 24 -6.81 30.78 32.08
CA ILE A 24 -7.94 31.67 31.79
C ILE A 24 -7.69 32.44 30.47
N PRO A 25 -8.72 32.62 29.61
CA PRO A 25 -8.64 33.47 28.42
C PRO A 25 -8.26 34.92 28.77
N GLY A 26 -7.48 35.59 27.93
CA GLY A 26 -7.12 37.01 28.11
C GLY A 26 -5.74 37.26 28.74
N LYS A 27 -5.08 36.24 29.29
CA LYS A 27 -3.66 36.34 29.68
C LYS A 27 -2.76 36.27 28.46
N ASN A 28 -1.62 36.96 28.56
CA ASN A 28 -0.63 36.97 27.50
C ASN A 28 0.09 35.63 27.42
N ARG A 29 -0.19 34.85 26.38
CA ARG A 29 0.30 33.47 26.30
C ARG A 29 0.56 33.02 24.88
N ILE A 30 1.64 32.27 24.73
CA ILE A 30 2.01 31.62 23.48
C ILE A 30 2.02 30.11 23.68
N LYS A 31 1.28 29.38 22.85
CA LYS A 31 1.15 27.92 22.89
C LYS A 31 1.80 27.33 21.64
N VAL A 32 2.97 26.72 21.80
CA VAL A 32 3.74 26.14 20.68
C VAL A 32 3.55 24.64 20.63
N CYS A 33 3.21 24.11 19.46
CA CYS A 33 3.10 22.68 19.26
C CYS A 33 4.48 22.00 19.30
N CYS A 34 4.67 21.13 20.29
CA CYS A 34 5.91 20.38 20.52
C CYS A 34 5.74 18.86 20.31
N GLY A 35 4.62 18.41 19.74
CA GLY A 35 4.45 17.02 19.32
C GLY A 35 5.47 16.62 18.24
N THR A 36 5.72 15.32 18.10
CA THR A 36 6.81 14.77 17.27
C THR A 36 6.92 15.36 15.85
N ALA A 37 5.80 15.55 15.13
CA ALA A 37 5.82 16.14 13.79
C ALA A 37 6.32 17.60 13.78
N CYS A 38 5.83 18.43 14.71
CA CYS A 38 6.30 19.81 14.84
C CYS A 38 7.75 19.87 15.35
N GLY A 39 8.13 18.95 16.24
CA GLY A 39 9.50 18.77 16.70
C GLY A 39 10.47 18.50 15.54
N ALA A 40 10.09 17.59 14.64
CA ALA A 40 10.84 17.28 13.42
C ALA A 40 10.94 18.48 12.47
N SER A 41 9.89 19.30 12.36
CA SER A 41 9.93 20.56 11.59
C SER A 41 10.66 21.72 12.28
N GLY A 42 11.21 21.51 13.49
CA GLY A 42 12.05 22.49 14.18
C GLY A 42 11.37 23.31 15.27
N SER A 43 10.23 22.87 15.83
CA SER A 43 9.52 23.63 16.88
C SER A 43 10.35 23.90 18.14
N HIS A 44 11.30 23.02 18.47
CA HIS A 44 12.24 23.23 19.57
C HIS A 44 13.13 24.47 19.37
N LYS A 45 13.46 24.81 18.11
CA LYS A 45 14.21 26.03 17.78
C LYS A 45 13.33 27.28 17.91
N VAL A 46 12.06 27.17 17.54
CA VAL A 46 11.05 28.23 17.75
C VAL A 46 10.87 28.51 19.24
N VAL A 47 10.73 27.46 20.06
CA VAL A 47 10.63 27.59 21.53
C VAL A 47 11.85 28.31 22.10
N ARG A 48 13.07 27.93 21.70
CA ARG A 48 14.29 28.61 22.16
C ARG A 48 14.32 30.08 21.76
N ALA A 49 13.98 30.39 20.51
CA ALA A 49 13.92 31.78 20.03
C ALA A 49 12.91 32.64 20.84
N LEU A 50 11.80 32.05 21.29
CA LEU A 50 10.83 32.73 22.16
C LEU A 50 11.35 32.86 23.61
N GLU A 51 12.08 31.86 24.12
CA GLU A 51 12.66 31.88 25.47
C GLU A 51 13.82 32.88 25.61
N ASP A 52 14.62 33.04 24.56
CA ASP A 52 15.79 33.93 24.50
C ASP A 52 15.41 35.40 24.27
N TYR A 53 14.15 35.69 23.94
CA TYR A 53 13.68 37.06 23.73
C TYR A 53 13.71 37.86 25.04
N PRO A 54 14.24 39.10 25.06
CA PRO A 54 14.39 39.88 26.28
C PRO A 54 13.04 40.10 26.97
N LYS A 55 12.88 39.50 28.15
CA LYS A 55 11.64 39.51 28.95
C LYS A 55 11.27 40.86 29.55
N SER A 56 12.07 41.91 29.32
CA SER A 56 11.94 43.20 30.01
C SER A 56 10.70 44.01 29.61
N ASP A 57 10.04 43.68 28.48
CA ASP A 57 8.93 44.49 27.95
C ASP A 57 7.56 43.79 27.94
N LEU A 58 7.48 42.46 28.17
CA LEU A 58 6.23 41.69 28.07
C LEU A 58 6.22 40.46 29.00
N ASP A 59 5.24 40.38 29.90
CA ASP A 59 4.93 39.18 30.68
C ASP A 59 4.13 38.19 29.81
N ILE A 60 4.83 37.34 29.04
CA ILE A 60 4.24 36.30 28.18
C ILE A 60 4.53 34.92 28.75
N GLU A 61 3.48 34.15 29.00
CA GLU A 61 3.59 32.74 29.36
C GLU A 61 3.81 31.88 28.11
N LEU A 62 4.87 31.09 28.08
CA LEU A 62 5.13 30.12 27.01
C LEU A 62 4.71 28.71 27.45
N ILE A 63 3.77 28.11 26.70
CA ILE A 63 3.32 26.73 26.93
C ILE A 63 3.76 25.84 25.77
N LYS A 64 4.47 24.77 26.10
CA LYS A 64 4.87 23.70 25.16
C LYS A 64 3.75 22.67 25.11
N THR A 65 2.96 22.67 24.05
CA THR A 65 1.76 21.82 23.95
C THR A 65 2.02 20.51 23.20
N GLY A 66 1.10 19.56 23.35
CA GLY A 66 0.99 18.39 22.45
C GLY A 66 0.64 18.75 20.99
N CYS A 67 0.48 17.71 20.16
CA CYS A 67 0.18 17.82 18.73
C CYS A 67 -1.16 18.53 18.45
N GLN A 68 -1.14 19.66 17.72
CA GLN A 68 -2.34 20.44 17.41
C GLN A 68 -3.09 19.98 16.14
N GLY A 69 -2.66 18.89 15.50
CA GLY A 69 -3.38 18.26 14.38
C GLY A 69 -2.80 18.56 13.00
N LEU A 70 -2.67 19.83 12.59
CA LEU A 70 -2.26 20.21 11.22
C LEU A 70 -0.73 20.05 11.00
N CYS A 71 -0.29 18.80 10.84
CA CYS A 71 1.12 18.43 10.72
C CYS A 71 1.80 18.99 9.46
N GLN A 72 1.08 19.05 8.32
CA GLN A 72 1.61 19.55 7.04
C GLN A 72 2.13 21.00 7.12
N LYS A 73 1.62 21.78 8.07
CA LYS A 73 1.94 23.19 8.26
C LYS A 73 2.71 23.46 9.55
N GLY A 74 3.30 22.43 10.16
CA GLY A 74 4.15 22.57 11.33
C GLY A 74 5.43 23.38 11.05
N PRO A 75 6.04 24.01 12.08
CA PRO A 75 5.52 24.19 13.44
C PRO A 75 4.30 25.12 13.47
N VAL A 76 3.27 24.72 14.21
CA VAL A 76 2.07 25.54 14.45
C VAL A 76 2.05 26.08 15.88
N MET A 77 1.46 27.26 16.08
CA MET A 77 1.33 27.87 17.40
C MET A 77 0.08 28.75 17.50
N LYS A 78 -0.43 28.89 18.72
CA LYS A 78 -1.55 29.77 19.07
C LYS A 78 -1.10 30.89 20.00
N VAL A 79 -1.58 32.11 19.76
CA VAL A 79 -1.17 33.31 20.49
C VAL A 79 -2.40 33.99 21.10
N GLU A 80 -2.49 33.96 22.43
CA GLU A 80 -3.53 34.62 23.25
C GLU A 80 -3.03 36.02 23.65
N PRO A 81 -3.90 37.04 23.84
CA PRO A 81 -5.36 36.95 23.92
C PRO A 81 -6.10 37.01 22.58
N TYR A 82 -5.42 37.33 21.47
CA TYR A 82 -6.05 37.55 20.17
C TYR A 82 -6.54 36.26 19.48
N ASP A 83 -6.09 35.09 19.98
CA ASP A 83 -6.35 33.76 19.43
C ASP A 83 -5.80 33.54 18.01
N TYR A 84 -4.75 34.27 17.62
CA TYR A 84 -4.10 34.08 16.33
C TYR A 84 -3.48 32.69 16.22
N PHE A 85 -3.75 32.01 15.11
CA PHE A 85 -3.20 30.71 14.76
C PHE A 85 -2.16 30.86 13.65
N TYR A 86 -0.90 30.57 13.98
CA TYR A 86 0.22 30.67 13.07
C TYR A 86 0.70 29.29 12.63
N GLN A 87 1.11 29.20 11.37
CA GLN A 87 1.66 28.02 10.73
C GLN A 87 3.08 28.27 10.20
N LYS A 88 3.84 27.18 9.97
CA LYS A 88 5.19 27.18 9.39
C LYS A 88 6.13 28.18 10.09
N VAL A 89 6.00 28.29 11.41
CA VAL A 89 6.76 29.28 12.16
C VAL A 89 8.23 28.86 12.21
N SER A 90 9.10 29.74 11.71
CA SER A 90 10.55 29.59 11.82
C SER A 90 11.08 30.36 13.04
N PRO A 91 12.30 30.04 13.53
CA PRO A 91 12.93 30.78 14.61
C PRO A 91 13.02 32.29 14.34
N ASP A 92 13.34 32.69 13.12
CA ASP A 92 13.44 34.12 12.75
C ASP A 92 12.09 34.83 12.85
N LYS A 93 11.01 34.14 12.43
CA LYS A 93 9.64 34.64 12.49
C LYS A 93 9.05 34.66 13.89
N ALA A 94 9.59 33.88 14.83
CA ALA A 94 9.17 33.91 16.22
C ALA A 94 9.38 35.30 16.86
N SER A 95 10.49 35.96 16.54
CA SER A 95 10.79 37.33 17.00
C SER A 95 9.81 38.35 16.40
N GLU A 96 9.41 38.17 15.14
CA GLU A 96 8.41 39.02 14.49
C GLU A 96 7.05 38.89 15.18
N ILE A 97 6.64 37.68 15.53
CA ILE A 97 5.40 37.43 16.30
C ILE A 97 5.44 38.17 17.63
N LEU A 98 6.56 38.14 18.36
CA LEU A 98 6.71 38.87 19.62
C LEU A 98 6.67 40.39 19.44
N SER A 99 7.28 40.92 18.38
CA SER A 99 7.23 42.37 18.10
C SER A 99 5.82 42.86 17.74
N THR A 100 5.08 42.07 16.96
CA THR A 100 3.71 42.39 16.53
C THR A 100 2.70 42.16 17.66
N TYR A 101 3.02 41.29 18.62
CA TYR A 101 2.22 41.00 19.80
C TYR A 101 1.78 42.24 20.57
N ILE A 102 2.71 43.19 20.79
CA ILE A 102 2.46 44.46 21.50
C ILE A 102 1.39 45.29 20.79
N THR A 103 1.43 45.30 19.46
CA THR A 103 0.55 46.11 18.62
C THR A 103 -0.84 45.48 18.41
N GLY A 104 -1.00 44.20 18.77
CA GLY A 104 -2.20 43.42 18.51
C GLY A 104 -2.47 43.07 17.05
N LEU A 105 -1.55 43.44 16.14
CA LEU A 105 -1.63 43.08 14.73
C LEU A 105 -1.05 41.68 14.50
N PRO A 106 -1.65 40.87 13.61
CA PRO A 106 -1.11 39.55 13.34
C PRO A 106 0.05 39.60 12.34
N ALA A 107 1.00 38.67 12.48
CA ALA A 107 1.99 38.37 11.45
C ALA A 107 1.29 37.69 10.24
N ARG A 108 0.77 38.51 9.31
CA ARG A 108 -0.17 38.09 8.25
C ARG A 108 0.34 37.00 7.31
N ASP A 109 1.65 36.86 7.15
CA ASP A 109 2.27 35.86 6.28
C ASP A 109 2.29 34.47 6.91
N LEU A 110 2.16 34.39 8.24
CA LEU A 110 2.13 33.14 9.00
C LEU A 110 0.71 32.63 9.25
N LEU A 111 -0.31 33.43 8.94
CA LEU A 111 -1.71 33.01 9.03
C LEU A 111 -2.06 32.01 7.92
N TYR A 112 -3.08 31.18 8.15
CA TYR A 112 -3.55 30.23 7.15
C TYR A 112 -4.23 30.95 5.98
N ARG A 113 -3.96 30.49 4.75
CA ARG A 113 -4.61 30.95 3.52
C ARG A 113 -4.82 29.77 2.59
N GLU A 114 -6.00 29.68 1.99
CA GLU A 114 -6.29 28.69 0.93
C GLU A 114 -5.55 29.04 -0.37
N SER A 115 -5.56 30.32 -0.74
CA SER A 115 -4.79 30.86 -1.87
C SER A 115 -4.25 32.26 -1.57
N PHE A 116 -3.36 32.75 -2.42
CA PHE A 116 -2.80 34.11 -2.30
C PHE A 116 -3.85 35.22 -2.49
N ILE A 117 -5.00 34.90 -3.10
CA ILE A 117 -6.10 35.85 -3.37
C ILE A 117 -7.03 35.95 -2.15
N ASN A 118 -7.14 34.89 -1.36
CA ASN A 118 -8.04 34.86 -0.21
C ASN A 118 -7.45 35.63 0.98
N PRO A 119 -8.29 36.32 1.78
CA PRO A 119 -7.84 36.88 3.04
C PRO A 119 -7.35 35.78 3.98
N PRO A 120 -6.34 36.07 4.83
CA PRO A 120 -5.89 35.13 5.84
C PRO A 120 -6.97 34.82 6.87
N ILE A 121 -6.98 33.57 7.31
CA ILE A 121 -7.78 33.10 8.42
C ILE A 121 -6.95 33.27 9.70
N GLU A 122 -7.44 34.12 10.59
CA GLU A 122 -6.73 34.49 11.82
C GLU A 122 -6.82 33.42 12.91
N LYS A 123 -7.98 32.79 13.05
CA LYS A 123 -8.29 31.88 14.15
C LYS A 123 -8.34 30.42 13.69
N MET A 124 -7.92 29.53 14.58
CA MET A 124 -7.87 28.07 14.34
C MET A 124 -9.24 27.51 13.91
N GLU A 125 -10.32 27.98 14.53
CA GLU A 125 -11.69 27.52 14.31
C GLU A 125 -12.21 27.88 12.90
N GLY A 126 -11.61 28.89 12.26
CA GLY A 126 -11.94 29.29 10.89
C GLY A 126 -11.26 28.44 9.82
N VAL A 127 -10.16 27.75 10.17
CA VAL A 127 -9.37 26.98 9.19
C VAL A 127 -10.16 25.74 8.77
N PRO A 128 -10.30 25.46 7.45
CA PRO A 128 -11.08 24.33 6.93
C PRO A 128 -10.74 22.99 7.62
N PHE A 129 -9.45 22.75 7.85
CA PHE A 129 -8.95 21.56 8.54
C PHE A 129 -9.60 21.30 9.91
N TYR A 130 -9.94 22.33 10.68
CA TYR A 130 -10.52 22.18 12.01
C TYR A 130 -12.04 22.31 12.04
N LYS A 131 -12.64 22.95 11.02
CA LYS A 131 -14.04 23.37 11.02
C LYS A 131 -15.05 22.22 11.17
N LYS A 132 -14.77 21.06 10.57
CA LYS A 132 -15.62 19.86 10.66
C LYS A 132 -15.19 18.87 11.76
N GLN A 133 -14.14 19.18 12.52
CA GLN A 133 -13.67 18.30 13.58
C GLN A 133 -14.50 18.46 14.85
N LEU A 134 -14.72 17.35 15.54
CA LEU A 134 -15.28 17.31 16.89
C LEU A 134 -14.23 16.68 17.82
N ARG A 135 -13.44 17.53 18.48
CA ARG A 135 -12.28 17.08 19.26
C ARG A 135 -12.69 16.69 20.68
N VAL A 136 -12.96 15.41 20.91
CA VAL A 136 -13.18 14.80 22.23
C VAL A 136 -11.88 14.23 22.75
N VAL A 137 -11.26 13.26 22.10
CA VAL A 137 -10.00 12.62 22.50
C VAL A 137 -8.86 13.62 22.50
N LEU A 138 -8.77 14.47 21.47
CA LEU A 138 -7.68 15.43 21.28
C LEU A 138 -7.96 16.81 21.90
N ARG A 139 -9.04 16.96 22.68
CA ARG A 139 -9.52 18.24 23.26
C ARG A 139 -8.47 19.08 23.99
N ASN A 140 -7.52 18.43 24.67
CA ASN A 140 -6.50 19.08 25.50
C ASN A 140 -5.21 19.34 24.73
N ASN A 141 -5.01 18.64 23.61
CA ASN A 141 -3.86 18.86 22.75
C ASN A 141 -3.90 20.26 22.12
N GLY A 142 -2.91 21.08 22.45
CA GLY A 142 -2.87 22.50 22.08
C GLY A 142 -3.32 23.45 23.19
N ARG A 143 -3.82 22.93 24.32
CA ARG A 143 -4.28 23.73 25.47
C ARG A 143 -3.37 23.63 26.68
N ILE A 144 -2.84 22.44 26.96
CA ILE A 144 -2.06 22.15 28.17
C ILE A 144 -0.58 21.88 27.85
N ASP A 145 0.25 21.98 28.89
CA ASP A 145 1.60 21.37 28.87
C ASP A 145 1.44 19.91 29.33
N PRO A 146 1.85 18.92 28.53
CA PRO A 146 1.68 17.50 28.87
C PRO A 146 2.42 17.07 30.14
N CYS A 147 3.42 17.84 30.59
CA CYS A 147 4.20 17.56 31.79
C CYS A 147 3.68 18.31 33.04
N ASN A 148 2.65 19.14 32.90
CA ASN A 148 2.11 19.93 34.00
C ASN A 148 0.70 19.46 34.41
N ILE A 149 0.63 18.74 35.54
CA ILE A 149 -0.64 18.22 36.07
C ILE A 149 -1.65 19.32 36.44
N SER A 150 -1.19 20.50 36.86
CA SER A 150 -2.08 21.63 37.14
C SER A 150 -2.79 22.13 35.89
N HIS A 151 -2.13 22.10 34.72
CA HIS A 151 -2.78 22.49 33.47
C HIS A 151 -3.94 21.53 33.16
N HIS A 152 -3.72 20.22 33.34
CA HIS A 152 -4.73 19.20 33.13
C HIS A 152 -5.93 19.35 34.11
N ILE A 153 -5.66 19.59 35.40
CA ILE A 153 -6.72 19.85 36.40
C ILE A 153 -7.46 21.16 36.09
N ALA A 154 -6.76 22.23 35.70
CA ALA A 154 -7.38 23.52 35.40
C ALA A 154 -8.37 23.44 34.22
N VAL A 155 -8.11 22.59 33.22
CA VAL A 155 -9.01 22.40 32.07
C VAL A 155 -10.13 21.37 32.30
N GLY A 156 -10.29 20.85 33.52
CA GLY A 156 -11.36 19.90 33.86
C GLY A 156 -10.94 18.43 33.98
N GLY A 157 -9.64 18.10 33.87
CA GLY A 157 -9.17 16.73 34.09
C GLY A 157 -9.43 16.25 35.52
N TYR A 158 -9.71 14.96 35.72
CA TYR A 158 -10.13 14.34 37.00
C TYR A 158 -11.55 14.68 37.50
N LEU A 159 -12.39 15.39 36.73
CA LEU A 159 -13.80 15.60 37.12
C LEU A 159 -14.58 14.28 37.18
N ALA A 160 -14.24 13.30 36.33
CA ALA A 160 -14.86 11.98 36.38
C ALA A 160 -14.49 11.23 37.67
N ILE A 161 -13.24 11.35 38.11
CA ILE A 161 -12.75 10.77 39.36
C ILE A 161 -13.43 11.40 40.57
N GLU A 162 -13.60 12.73 40.57
CA GLU A 162 -14.38 13.42 41.61
C GLU A 162 -15.79 12.84 41.72
N LYS A 163 -16.48 12.67 40.58
CA LYS A 163 -17.84 12.11 40.52
C LYS A 163 -17.90 10.66 41.00
N ILE A 164 -16.99 9.82 40.52
CA ILE A 164 -16.96 8.39 40.83
C ILE A 164 -16.75 8.16 42.33
N PHE A 165 -15.69 8.74 42.90
CA PHE A 165 -15.38 8.50 44.32
C PHE A 165 -16.33 9.19 45.28
N SER A 166 -17.08 10.19 44.84
CA SER A 166 -18.09 10.85 45.70
C SER A 166 -19.45 10.17 45.67
N SER A 167 -19.84 9.55 44.55
CA SER A 167 -21.26 9.26 44.31
C SER A 167 -21.59 8.03 43.48
N MET A 168 -20.60 7.30 42.94
CA MET A 168 -20.86 6.13 42.09
C MET A 168 -20.17 4.87 42.60
N THR A 169 -20.87 3.75 42.52
CA THR A 169 -20.28 2.42 42.75
C THR A 169 -19.57 1.90 41.49
N PRO A 170 -18.64 0.93 41.60
CA PRO A 170 -18.02 0.29 40.45
C PRO A 170 -19.04 -0.26 39.42
N GLU A 171 -20.17 -0.78 39.91
CA GLU A 171 -21.26 -1.33 39.08
C GLU A 171 -21.98 -0.22 38.30
N GLN A 172 -22.28 0.92 38.93
CA GLN A 172 -22.89 2.06 38.25
C GLN A 172 -21.97 2.63 37.17
N VAL A 173 -20.67 2.70 37.43
CA VAL A 173 -19.68 3.14 36.43
C VAL A 173 -19.63 2.15 35.25
N LEU A 174 -19.64 0.85 35.53
CA LEU A 174 -19.67 -0.18 34.47
C LEU A 174 -20.93 -0.07 33.61
N ASP A 175 -22.08 0.14 34.23
CA ASP A 175 -23.35 0.25 33.50
C ASP A 175 -23.43 1.52 32.66
N GLU A 176 -22.85 2.63 33.12
CA GLU A 176 -22.71 3.85 32.31
C GLU A 176 -21.81 3.61 31.08
N VAL A 177 -20.69 2.91 31.24
CA VAL A 177 -19.79 2.55 30.11
C VAL A 177 -20.46 1.57 29.14
N LYS A 178 -21.26 0.61 29.63
CA LYS A 178 -22.07 -0.26 28.77
C LYS A 178 -23.14 0.53 28.01
N LYS A 179 -23.84 1.44 28.70
CA LYS A 179 -24.87 2.29 28.10
C LYS A 179 -24.30 3.16 26.99
N ALA A 180 -23.11 3.72 27.19
CA ALA A 180 -22.41 4.51 26.17
C ALA A 180 -22.01 3.68 24.93
N ASN A 181 -22.00 2.35 25.04
CA ASN A 181 -21.67 1.41 23.96
C ASN A 181 -20.37 1.77 23.21
N ILE A 182 -19.36 2.26 23.95
CA ILE A 182 -18.07 2.58 23.34
C ILE A 182 -17.40 1.30 22.82
N ARG A 183 -17.13 1.29 21.51
CA ARG A 183 -16.41 0.23 20.82
C ARG A 183 -14.91 0.47 20.87
N GLY A 184 -14.12 -0.59 21.06
CA GLY A 184 -12.66 -0.51 21.15
C GLY A 184 -12.02 0.15 19.93
N ARG A 185 -11.27 1.23 20.16
CA ARG A 185 -10.69 2.09 19.12
C ARG A 185 -9.39 1.59 18.48
N GLY A 186 -8.88 0.44 18.95
CA GLY A 186 -7.71 -0.25 18.36
C GLY A 186 -8.02 -1.10 17.11
N GLY A 187 -9.24 -1.10 16.60
CA GLY A 187 -9.58 -1.67 15.29
C GLY A 187 -10.73 -2.68 15.29
N ALA A 188 -10.72 -3.66 16.20
CA ALA A 188 -11.74 -4.73 16.21
C ALA A 188 -13.15 -4.25 16.59
N GLY A 189 -13.27 -3.11 17.28
CA GLY A 189 -14.57 -2.52 17.63
C GLY A 189 -15.39 -3.35 18.63
N PHE A 190 -14.76 -4.14 19.50
CA PHE A 190 -15.50 -4.87 20.55
C PHE A 190 -16.00 -3.89 21.64
N PRO A 191 -17.25 -4.00 22.15
CA PRO A 191 -17.77 -3.11 23.18
C PRO A 191 -16.98 -3.17 24.50
N ALA A 192 -16.43 -2.04 24.95
CA ALA A 192 -15.53 -2.01 26.10
C ALA A 192 -16.24 -2.36 27.42
N GLY A 193 -17.45 -1.84 27.65
CA GLY A 193 -18.23 -2.14 28.86
C GLY A 193 -18.58 -3.63 29.00
N ILE A 194 -18.80 -4.33 27.88
CA ILE A 194 -18.99 -5.80 27.90
C ILE A 194 -17.67 -6.49 28.28
N LYS A 195 -16.54 -6.07 27.68
CA LYS A 195 -15.21 -6.62 27.99
C LYS A 195 -14.88 -6.48 29.48
N TRP A 196 -15.15 -5.32 30.06
CA TRP A 196 -14.92 -5.03 31.49
C TRP A 196 -15.79 -5.92 32.38
N GLY A 197 -17.04 -6.16 31.97
CA GLY A 197 -17.96 -7.05 32.67
C GLY A 197 -17.44 -8.48 32.83
N PHE A 198 -16.69 -9.01 31.86
CA PHE A 198 -16.09 -10.34 31.97
C PHE A 198 -15.04 -10.42 33.08
N ALA A 199 -14.09 -9.48 33.13
CA ALA A 199 -13.08 -9.46 34.20
C ALA A 199 -13.69 -9.12 35.57
N LYS A 200 -14.72 -8.26 35.62
CA LYS A 200 -15.42 -7.93 36.86
C LYS A 200 -16.05 -9.17 37.50
N LYS A 201 -16.68 -10.04 36.70
CA LYS A 201 -17.31 -11.30 37.16
C LYS A 201 -16.33 -12.34 37.67
N SER A 202 -15.04 -12.24 37.32
CA SER A 202 -14.04 -13.21 37.78
C SER A 202 -13.85 -13.14 39.30
N PRO A 203 -13.81 -14.30 40.00
CA PRO A 203 -13.58 -14.37 41.45
C PRO A 203 -12.12 -14.12 41.84
N VAL A 204 -11.19 -14.10 40.87
CA VAL A 204 -9.77 -13.83 41.11
C VAL A 204 -9.59 -12.37 41.52
N SER A 205 -8.98 -12.12 42.67
CA SER A 205 -8.77 -10.76 43.20
C SER A 205 -7.68 -9.99 42.47
N ASN A 206 -6.62 -10.66 42.04
CA ASN A 206 -5.50 -10.03 41.36
C ASN A 206 -5.85 -9.77 39.87
N LYS A 207 -6.43 -8.62 39.57
CA LYS A 207 -6.83 -8.20 38.22
C LYS A 207 -5.91 -7.11 37.70
N MET A 208 -5.81 -7.03 36.37
CA MET A 208 -4.85 -6.16 35.69
C MET A 208 -5.55 -5.28 34.64
N VAL A 209 -5.01 -4.08 34.43
CA VAL A 209 -5.39 -3.18 33.33
C VAL A 209 -4.18 -2.94 32.43
N ILE A 210 -4.35 -3.04 31.13
CA ILE A 210 -3.30 -2.69 30.16
C ILE A 210 -3.84 -1.66 29.17
N ALA A 211 -3.16 -0.52 29.09
CA ALA A 211 -3.28 0.40 27.97
C ALA A 211 -2.33 -0.06 26.86
N ASN A 212 -2.90 -0.49 25.73
CA ASN A 212 -2.15 -0.85 24.54
C ASN A 212 -1.88 0.42 23.71
N GLY A 213 -0.64 0.89 23.75
CA GLY A 213 -0.10 1.97 22.93
C GLY A 213 0.92 1.48 21.88
N ASP A 214 0.85 0.20 21.49
CA ASP A 214 1.63 -0.36 20.37
C ASP A 214 0.98 0.00 19.03
N GLU A 215 0.99 1.28 18.71
CA GLU A 215 0.43 1.83 17.47
C GLU A 215 1.40 1.54 16.30
N GLY A 216 1.42 0.29 15.85
CA GLY A 216 2.33 -0.21 14.82
C GLY A 216 1.98 0.19 13.39
N ASP A 217 0.74 0.62 13.12
CA ASP A 217 0.24 0.87 11.76
C ASP A 217 1.02 2.00 11.07
N PRO A 218 1.61 1.78 9.87
CA PRO A 218 2.26 2.83 9.13
C PRO A 218 1.31 4.00 8.87
N GLY A 219 1.75 5.21 9.21
CA GLY A 219 0.96 6.44 9.08
C GLY A 219 -0.02 6.70 10.21
N ALA A 220 -0.18 5.81 11.20
CA ALA A 220 -0.96 6.06 12.41
C ALA A 220 -0.10 6.73 13.50
N PHE A 221 -0.66 7.73 14.17
CA PHE A 221 -0.01 8.45 15.28
C PHE A 221 -1.01 9.14 16.21
N MET A 222 -2.23 8.62 16.32
CA MET A 222 -3.29 9.13 17.18
C MET A 222 -3.02 8.80 18.65
N ASP A 223 -2.69 7.54 18.97
CA ASP A 223 -2.36 7.13 20.34
C ASP A 223 -1.08 7.84 20.79
N ARG A 224 -0.08 7.91 19.91
CA ARG A 224 1.15 8.69 20.14
C ARG A 224 0.84 10.09 20.60
N SER A 225 -0.05 10.77 19.88
CA SER A 225 -0.35 12.17 20.13
C SER A 225 -1.09 12.40 21.44
N VAL A 226 -1.84 11.41 21.93
CA VAL A 226 -2.43 11.44 23.27
C VAL A 226 -1.37 11.20 24.33
N MET A 227 -0.53 10.15 24.19
CA MET A 227 0.50 9.85 25.18
C MET A 227 1.56 10.96 25.29
N GLU A 228 1.88 11.64 24.18
CA GLU A 228 2.77 12.80 24.15
C GLU A 228 2.10 14.08 24.65
N GLY A 229 0.80 14.28 24.35
CA GLY A 229 0.13 15.58 24.49
C GLY A 229 -0.84 15.73 25.66
N ASP A 230 -1.43 14.63 26.13
CA ASP A 230 -2.37 14.58 27.25
C ASP A 230 -2.28 13.24 28.00
N PRO A 231 -1.10 12.88 28.54
CA PRO A 231 -0.89 11.60 29.23
C PRO A 231 -1.79 11.43 30.46
N PHE A 232 -2.20 12.52 31.13
CA PHE A 232 -3.05 12.47 32.32
C PHE A 232 -4.46 11.95 32.01
N SER A 233 -5.04 12.27 30.84
CA SER A 233 -6.33 11.71 30.42
C SER A 233 -6.28 10.17 30.28
N LEU A 234 -5.15 9.63 29.82
CA LEU A 234 -4.97 8.18 29.74
C LEU A 234 -4.91 7.56 31.15
N LEU A 235 -4.15 8.18 32.07
CA LEU A 235 -4.07 7.72 33.45
C LEU A 235 -5.44 7.76 34.15
N GLU A 236 -6.23 8.80 33.90
CA GLU A 236 -7.60 8.92 34.40
C GLU A 236 -8.49 7.78 33.88
N GLY A 237 -8.46 7.50 32.57
CA GLY A 237 -9.22 6.40 31.98
C GLY A 237 -8.80 5.02 32.52
N MET A 238 -7.50 4.80 32.72
CA MET A 238 -6.98 3.57 33.34
C MET A 238 -7.44 3.42 34.78
N LEU A 239 -7.41 4.51 35.57
CA LEU A 239 -7.85 4.52 36.96
C LEU A 239 -9.35 4.17 37.06
N ILE A 240 -10.19 4.72 36.19
CA ILE A 240 -11.62 4.38 36.13
C ILE A 240 -11.81 2.90 35.81
N CYS A 241 -11.12 2.39 34.79
CA CYS A 241 -11.16 0.96 34.45
C CYS A 241 -10.75 0.07 35.62
N ALA A 242 -9.67 0.45 36.32
CA ALA A 242 -9.15 -0.27 37.46
C ALA A 242 -10.13 -0.27 38.63
N TYR A 243 -10.76 0.87 38.91
CA TYR A 243 -11.80 0.99 39.93
C TYR A 243 -12.98 0.06 39.64
N VAL A 244 -13.46 0.05 38.39
CA VAL A 244 -14.58 -0.81 37.97
C VAL A 244 -14.28 -2.28 38.24
N ILE A 245 -13.14 -2.77 37.76
CA ILE A 245 -12.80 -4.20 37.85
C ILE A 245 -12.16 -4.58 39.19
N CYS A 246 -11.82 -3.62 40.05
CA CYS A 246 -11.04 -3.79 41.27
C CYS A 246 -9.60 -4.28 41.00
N ALA A 247 -8.92 -3.68 40.03
CA ALA A 247 -7.51 -3.93 39.74
C ALA A 247 -6.60 -2.98 40.50
N HIS A 248 -5.45 -3.48 40.96
CA HIS A 248 -4.45 -2.68 41.71
C HIS A 248 -3.21 -2.35 40.88
N TYR A 249 -3.03 -3.01 39.74
CA TYR A 249 -1.87 -2.85 38.88
C TYR A 249 -2.30 -2.58 37.44
N GLY A 250 -1.62 -1.62 36.82
CA GLY A 250 -1.79 -1.20 35.45
C GLY A 250 -0.48 -1.20 34.68
N PHE A 251 -0.54 -1.50 33.39
CA PHE A 251 0.59 -1.38 32.48
C PHE A 251 0.23 -0.49 31.30
N ILE A 252 1.16 0.36 30.87
CA ILE A 252 1.09 1.06 29.59
C ILE A 252 2.16 0.44 28.71
N TYR A 253 1.74 -0.31 27.69
CA TYR A 253 2.65 -0.86 26.70
C TYR A 253 2.87 0.18 25.61
N VAL A 254 4.09 0.67 25.48
CA VAL A 254 4.46 1.72 24.53
C VAL A 254 5.52 1.17 23.59
N ARG A 255 5.32 1.32 22.28
CA ARG A 255 6.32 0.91 21.30
C ARG A 255 7.64 1.66 21.46
N HIS A 256 8.75 0.99 21.14
CA HIS A 256 10.11 1.53 21.32
C HIS A 256 10.33 2.85 20.56
N GLU A 257 9.66 3.01 19.42
CA GLU A 257 9.82 4.14 18.51
C GLU A 257 9.20 5.45 19.04
N TYR A 258 8.53 5.44 20.20
CA TYR A 258 7.88 6.60 20.82
C TYR A 258 8.58 7.07 22.11
N PRO A 259 9.86 7.50 22.09
CA PRO A 259 10.59 7.89 23.29
C PRO A 259 10.01 9.12 24.00
N LEU A 260 9.39 10.05 23.25
CA LEU A 260 8.74 11.23 23.83
C LEU A 260 7.48 10.84 24.64
N ALA A 261 6.71 9.87 24.14
CA ALA A 261 5.55 9.34 24.86
C ALA A 261 5.98 8.69 26.19
N VAL A 262 7.00 7.82 26.16
CA VAL A 262 7.56 7.18 27.36
C VAL A 262 8.00 8.22 28.39
N LYS A 263 8.74 9.25 27.95
CA LYS A 263 9.18 10.34 28.82
C LYS A 263 8.01 11.09 29.46
N ASN A 264 7.03 11.53 28.68
CA ASN A 264 5.92 12.34 29.18
C ASN A 264 5.00 11.52 30.09
N LEU A 265 4.74 10.25 29.74
CA LEU A 265 4.01 9.31 30.61
C LEU A 265 4.73 9.09 31.93
N GLY A 266 6.06 8.90 31.92
CA GLY A 266 6.84 8.72 33.15
C GLY A 266 6.75 9.94 34.09
N ILE A 267 6.79 11.15 33.52
CA ILE A 267 6.57 12.39 34.27
C ILE A 267 5.14 12.45 34.81
N ALA A 268 4.14 12.11 33.99
CA ALA A 268 2.74 12.16 34.38
C ALA A 268 2.40 11.18 35.51
N ILE A 269 2.90 9.93 35.45
CA ILE A 269 2.73 8.92 36.49
C ILE A 269 3.32 9.44 37.81
N LYS A 270 4.58 9.89 37.79
CA LYS A 270 5.24 10.43 38.97
C LYS A 270 4.47 11.61 39.59
N LYS A 271 3.99 12.54 38.76
CA LYS A 271 3.21 13.69 39.21
C LYS A 271 1.87 13.29 39.84
N ALA A 272 1.17 12.34 39.24
CA ALA A 272 -0.09 11.82 39.79
C ALA A 272 0.13 11.08 41.12
N GLU A 273 1.22 10.33 41.27
CA GLU A 273 1.61 9.68 42.54
C GLU A 273 1.97 10.69 43.63
N GLU A 274 2.74 11.74 43.30
CA GLU A 274 3.13 12.81 44.21
C GLU A 274 1.93 13.50 44.85
N ILE A 275 0.86 13.74 44.07
CA ILE A 275 -0.34 14.44 44.54
C ILE A 275 -1.45 13.51 45.01
N GLY A 276 -1.27 12.19 44.99
CA GLY A 276 -2.24 11.23 45.53
C GLY A 276 -3.40 10.87 44.60
N LEU A 277 -3.22 11.03 43.29
CA LEU A 277 -4.14 10.56 42.24
C LEU A 277 -3.78 9.17 41.68
N LEU A 278 -2.58 8.67 42.00
CA LEU A 278 -2.13 7.30 41.78
C LEU A 278 -1.37 6.79 43.02
N GLY A 279 -1.10 5.49 43.05
CA GLY A 279 -0.42 4.79 44.12
C GLY A 279 -1.39 4.33 45.21
N LYS A 280 -0.97 4.44 46.47
CA LYS A 280 -1.74 3.97 47.64
C LYS A 280 -2.76 4.98 48.14
N ASN A 281 -3.90 4.48 48.59
CA ASN A 281 -4.99 5.21 49.23
C ASN A 281 -5.37 6.48 48.45
N ILE A 282 -5.72 6.31 47.17
CA ILE A 282 -6.01 7.40 46.24
C ILE A 282 -7.15 8.25 46.81
N LEU A 283 -6.89 9.55 46.99
CA LEU A 283 -7.83 10.51 47.57
C LEU A 283 -8.47 10.05 48.90
N GLY A 284 -7.78 9.24 49.70
CA GLY A 284 -8.28 8.74 50.99
C GLY A 284 -9.39 7.70 50.91
N THR A 285 -9.63 7.12 49.73
CA THR A 285 -10.75 6.18 49.47
C THR A 285 -10.48 4.74 49.91
N GLY A 286 -9.23 4.41 50.26
CA GLY A 286 -8.77 3.04 50.48
C GLY A 286 -8.47 2.27 49.19
N PHE A 287 -8.69 2.85 48.01
CA PHE A 287 -8.37 2.23 46.73
C PHE A 287 -6.93 2.51 46.30
N ASP A 288 -6.25 1.46 45.85
CA ASP A 288 -4.85 1.49 45.40
C ASP A 288 -4.77 1.18 43.91
N PHE A 289 -3.99 1.97 43.16
CA PHE A 289 -3.70 1.68 41.76
C PHE A 289 -2.31 2.17 41.35
N THR A 290 -1.44 1.25 40.93
CA THR A 290 -0.08 1.54 40.49
C THR A 290 0.05 1.28 38.99
N VAL A 291 0.73 2.18 38.26
CA VAL A 291 0.89 2.08 36.81
C VAL A 291 2.36 1.98 36.44
N HIS A 292 2.71 1.03 35.57
CA HIS A 292 4.06 0.85 35.04
C HIS A 292 4.09 1.01 33.53
N ILE A 293 5.17 1.59 33.02
CA ILE A 293 5.42 1.64 31.56
C ILE A 293 6.22 0.40 31.17
N ARG A 294 5.81 -0.24 30.08
CA ARG A 294 6.55 -1.32 29.41
C ARG A 294 6.87 -0.87 28.00
N GLU A 295 8.15 -0.74 27.70
CA GLU A 295 8.61 -0.44 26.36
C GLU A 295 8.66 -1.72 25.52
N GLY A 296 8.07 -1.67 24.34
CA GLY A 296 8.15 -2.74 23.35
C GLY A 296 9.55 -2.86 22.75
N ALA A 297 9.72 -3.84 21.86
CA ALA A 297 11.00 -4.15 21.22
C ALA A 297 10.94 -4.11 19.68
N GLY A 298 10.04 -3.28 19.12
CA GLY A 298 9.93 -3.05 17.67
C GLY A 298 9.26 -4.19 16.90
N ALA A 299 8.22 -4.82 17.45
CA ALA A 299 7.49 -5.90 16.79
C ALA A 299 6.00 -5.54 16.65
N PHE A 300 5.52 -5.31 15.41
CA PHE A 300 4.13 -4.90 15.14
C PHE A 300 3.09 -5.89 15.69
N VAL A 301 3.42 -7.19 15.70
CA VAL A 301 2.51 -8.23 16.20
C VAL A 301 2.19 -8.07 17.69
N CYS A 302 3.02 -7.35 18.46
CA CYS A 302 2.77 -7.06 19.88
C CYS A 302 1.59 -6.09 20.08
N GLY A 303 1.03 -5.50 19.03
CA GLY A 303 -0.26 -4.82 19.09
C GLY A 303 -1.44 -5.78 19.28
N GLU A 304 -1.25 -7.08 18.98
CA GLU A 304 -2.24 -8.11 19.28
C GLU A 304 -2.26 -8.42 20.78
N GLU A 305 -3.45 -8.50 21.37
CA GLU A 305 -3.63 -8.50 22.83
C GLU A 305 -2.89 -9.63 23.57
N THR A 306 -2.76 -10.82 22.98
CA THR A 306 -2.07 -11.95 23.62
C THR A 306 -0.56 -11.94 23.37
N ALA A 307 -0.13 -11.47 22.20
CA ALA A 307 1.29 -11.21 21.93
C ALA A 307 1.84 -10.10 22.84
N LEU A 308 1.04 -9.05 23.08
CA LEU A 308 1.35 -7.97 24.02
C LEU A 308 1.61 -8.53 25.41
N MET A 309 0.69 -9.36 25.93
CA MET A 309 0.86 -9.98 27.25
C MET A 309 2.14 -10.82 27.31
N ALA A 310 2.39 -11.66 26.32
CA ALA A 310 3.62 -12.45 26.25
C ALA A 310 4.87 -11.56 26.31
N SER A 311 4.87 -10.42 25.60
CA SER A 311 5.97 -9.45 25.66
C SER A 311 6.12 -8.81 27.04
N VAL A 312 5.02 -8.48 27.74
CA VAL A 312 5.07 -7.95 29.12
C VAL A 312 5.60 -9.00 30.11
N GLU A 313 5.30 -10.27 29.87
CA GLU A 313 5.79 -11.41 30.66
C GLU A 313 7.26 -11.74 30.41
N GLY A 314 7.90 -11.08 29.44
CA GLY A 314 9.30 -11.32 29.05
C GLY A 314 9.48 -12.47 28.06
N GLU A 315 8.38 -12.99 27.49
CA GLU A 315 8.40 -13.98 26.42
C GLU A 315 8.50 -13.31 25.05
N ARG A 316 8.67 -14.14 24.01
CA ARG A 316 8.50 -13.68 22.62
C ARG A 316 7.03 -13.34 22.38
N GLY A 317 6.76 -12.25 21.67
CA GLY A 317 5.42 -11.75 21.33
C GLY A 317 4.65 -12.65 20.35
N PHE A 318 4.38 -13.90 20.73
CA PHE A 318 3.64 -14.87 19.94
C PHE A 318 2.18 -14.91 20.40
N PRO A 319 1.21 -14.66 19.50
CA PRO A 319 -0.20 -14.78 19.86
C PRO A 319 -0.55 -16.16 20.43
N ARG A 320 -1.38 -16.17 21.47
CA ARG A 320 -1.88 -17.39 22.14
C ARG A 320 -3.25 -17.76 21.57
N PRO A 321 -3.57 -19.07 21.45
CA PRO A 321 -4.92 -19.51 21.09
C PRO A 321 -5.96 -18.96 22.09
N LYS A 322 -7.14 -18.61 21.57
CA LYS A 322 -8.31 -18.21 22.36
C LYS A 322 -9.40 -19.27 22.12
N PRO A 323 -10.07 -19.81 23.15
CA PRO A 323 -9.92 -19.53 24.60
C PRO A 323 -8.65 -20.10 25.25
N PRO A 324 -8.27 -19.63 26.47
CA PRO A 324 -8.96 -18.62 27.29
C PRO A 324 -8.78 -17.19 26.77
N PHE A 325 -9.75 -16.32 27.02
CA PHE A 325 -9.64 -14.90 26.68
C PHE A 325 -8.90 -14.11 27.77
N PRO A 326 -8.21 -13.00 27.44
CA PRO A 326 -7.46 -12.22 28.43
C PRO A 326 -8.29 -11.73 29.62
N ALA A 327 -9.56 -11.40 29.38
CA ALA A 327 -10.48 -10.94 30.43
C ALA A 327 -10.84 -12.04 31.45
N GLU A 328 -10.59 -13.31 31.12
CA GLU A 328 -10.78 -14.47 32.01
C GLU A 328 -9.45 -14.90 32.63
N SER A 329 -8.43 -15.09 31.78
CA SER A 329 -7.06 -15.43 32.17
C SER A 329 -6.08 -14.81 31.18
N GLY A 330 -5.43 -13.72 31.61
CA GLY A 330 -4.52 -12.92 30.81
C GLY A 330 -3.12 -12.89 31.41
N LEU A 331 -2.63 -11.69 31.71
CA LEU A 331 -1.27 -11.45 32.18
C LEU A 331 -0.99 -12.23 33.47
N TRP A 332 0.02 -13.10 33.46
CA TRP A 332 0.35 -14.03 34.56
C TRP A 332 -0.86 -14.84 35.06
N ASN A 333 -1.73 -15.26 34.14
CA ASN A 333 -2.99 -15.97 34.38
C ASN A 333 -4.07 -15.17 35.14
N SER A 334 -3.84 -13.87 35.39
CA SER A 334 -4.81 -12.98 36.02
C SER A 334 -5.80 -12.41 35.02
N PRO A 335 -7.09 -12.20 35.38
CA PRO A 335 -8.04 -11.50 34.52
C PRO A 335 -7.51 -10.11 34.17
N THR A 336 -7.37 -9.86 32.87
CA THR A 336 -6.68 -8.69 32.34
C THR A 336 -7.55 -7.98 31.33
N ILE A 337 -7.83 -6.70 31.59
CA ILE A 337 -8.51 -5.83 30.65
C ILE A 337 -7.47 -5.08 29.83
N ILE A 338 -7.44 -5.38 28.53
CA ILE A 338 -6.57 -4.70 27.56
C ILE A 338 -7.45 -3.79 26.70
N ASN A 339 -7.19 -2.49 26.75
CA ASN A 339 -7.83 -1.48 25.93
C ASN A 339 -6.79 -0.64 25.21
N ASN A 340 -7.12 -0.19 24.00
CA ASN A 340 -6.30 0.79 23.29
C ASN A 340 -6.37 2.17 24.00
N VAL A 341 -5.32 2.98 23.87
CA VAL A 341 -5.18 4.30 24.51
C VAL A 341 -6.38 5.22 24.22
N GLU A 342 -6.76 5.42 22.95
CA GLU A 342 -7.94 6.22 22.57
C GLU A 342 -9.22 5.73 23.25
N THR A 343 -9.39 4.42 23.43
CA THR A 343 -10.57 3.85 24.11
C THR A 343 -10.65 4.34 25.56
N LEU A 344 -9.54 4.31 26.28
CA LEU A 344 -9.47 4.71 27.69
C LEU A 344 -9.67 6.22 27.86
N VAL A 345 -9.16 7.04 26.93
CA VAL A 345 -9.22 8.51 26.99
C VAL A 345 -10.64 9.07 26.77
N ASN A 346 -11.52 8.28 26.17
CA ASN A 346 -12.95 8.59 26.07
C ASN A 346 -13.69 8.38 27.41
N ILE A 347 -13.24 7.43 28.24
CA ILE A 347 -13.98 7.00 29.44
C ILE A 347 -14.24 8.15 30.43
N PRO A 348 -13.25 8.99 30.81
CA PRO A 348 -13.51 10.07 31.75
C PRO A 348 -14.67 10.98 31.31
N TYR A 349 -14.77 11.26 30.02
CA TYR A 349 -15.76 12.20 29.48
C TYR A 349 -17.13 11.56 29.35
N ILE A 350 -17.18 10.25 29.04
CA ILE A 350 -18.42 9.46 29.13
C ILE A 350 -18.97 9.54 30.56
N ILE A 351 -18.13 9.40 31.58
CA ILE A 351 -18.58 9.47 32.97
C ILE A 351 -18.95 10.90 33.39
N GLU A 352 -18.17 11.89 32.99
CA GLU A 352 -18.42 13.30 33.31
C GLU A 352 -19.75 13.78 32.73
N LYS A 353 -19.93 13.63 31.40
CA LYS A 353 -21.07 14.15 30.65
C LYS A 353 -22.26 13.20 30.58
N GLY A 354 -22.04 11.91 30.84
CA GLY A 354 -23.03 10.84 30.73
C GLY A 354 -23.02 10.13 29.38
N ALA A 355 -23.52 8.90 29.37
CA ALA A 355 -23.62 8.04 28.20
C ALA A 355 -24.50 8.63 27.09
N ASP A 356 -25.58 9.32 27.44
CA ASP A 356 -26.50 9.93 26.47
C ASP A 356 -25.81 11.03 25.65
N TRP A 357 -24.91 11.80 26.29
CA TRP A 357 -24.07 12.76 25.58
C TRP A 357 -23.15 12.06 24.58
N PHE A 358 -22.53 10.93 24.96
CA PHE A 358 -21.67 10.17 24.04
C PHE A 358 -22.45 9.56 22.87
N LEU A 359 -23.65 9.04 23.13
CA LEU A 359 -24.57 8.49 22.12
C LEU A 359 -25.14 9.54 21.18
N SER A 360 -25.19 10.81 21.59
CA SER A 360 -25.62 11.92 20.73
C SER A 360 -24.64 12.21 19.57
N MET A 361 -23.43 11.64 19.64
CA MET A 361 -22.40 11.75 18.62
C MET A 361 -22.23 10.42 17.90
N GLY A 362 -21.93 10.47 16.60
CA GLY A 362 -21.65 9.28 15.81
C GLY A 362 -22.90 8.58 15.30
N THR A 363 -22.78 7.31 14.94
CA THR A 363 -23.92 6.49 14.49
C THR A 363 -24.46 5.63 15.63
N GLN A 364 -25.69 5.11 15.48
CA GLN A 364 -26.32 4.25 16.47
C GLN A 364 -25.45 3.03 16.88
N ASN A 365 -24.77 2.40 15.92
CA ASN A 365 -23.95 1.22 16.16
C ASN A 365 -22.46 1.55 16.41
N SER A 366 -22.07 2.80 16.20
CA SER A 366 -20.71 3.28 16.40
C SER A 366 -20.75 4.70 16.98
N PRO A 367 -21.08 4.83 18.28
CA PRO A 367 -21.22 6.14 18.91
C PRO A 367 -19.86 6.80 19.18
N GLY A 368 -19.91 8.12 19.40
CA GLY A 368 -18.77 8.98 19.68
C GLY A 368 -17.96 9.40 18.45
N THR A 369 -16.75 9.86 18.72
CA THR A 369 -15.79 10.31 17.71
C THR A 369 -14.71 9.27 17.46
N LYS A 370 -13.97 9.44 16.37
CA LYS A 370 -12.75 8.70 16.04
C LYS A 370 -11.67 9.66 15.58
N VAL A 371 -10.45 9.43 16.04
CA VAL A 371 -9.27 10.13 15.54
C VAL A 371 -8.70 9.37 14.34
N PHE A 372 -8.53 10.08 13.22
CA PHE A 372 -7.85 9.60 12.02
C PHE A 372 -6.51 10.29 11.83
N ALA A 373 -5.51 9.53 11.41
CA ALA A 373 -4.25 10.08 10.91
C ALA A 373 -4.31 10.12 9.38
N LEU A 374 -4.57 11.32 8.85
CA LEU A 374 -4.76 11.57 7.43
C LEU A 374 -3.41 11.86 6.75
N THR A 375 -3.02 11.00 5.81
CA THR A 375 -1.71 11.01 5.16
C THR A 375 -1.82 10.67 3.66
N GLY A 376 -0.68 10.66 2.95
CA GLY A 376 -0.63 10.33 1.52
C GLY A 376 -0.76 11.55 0.62
N LYS A 377 -1.48 11.41 -0.50
CA LYS A 377 -1.62 12.42 -1.56
C LYS A 377 -2.72 13.45 -1.28
N VAL A 378 -2.71 14.03 -0.08
CA VAL A 378 -3.69 15.02 0.41
C VAL A 378 -3.01 16.35 0.73
N VAL A 379 -3.72 17.48 0.54
CA VAL A 379 -3.13 18.82 0.71
C VAL A 379 -2.76 19.10 2.15
N ASP A 380 -3.66 18.83 3.09
CA ASP A 380 -3.47 19.07 4.53
C ASP A 380 -3.46 17.73 5.29
N THR A 381 -2.26 17.27 5.64
CA THR A 381 -2.02 16.06 6.45
C THR A 381 -2.03 16.36 7.95
N GLY A 382 -2.46 15.39 8.76
CA GLY A 382 -2.56 15.61 10.19
C GLY A 382 -3.46 14.63 10.96
N LEU A 383 -3.81 15.03 12.18
CA LEU A 383 -4.86 14.36 12.97
C LEU A 383 -6.21 15.04 12.76
N VAL A 384 -7.19 14.21 12.46
CA VAL A 384 -8.57 14.60 12.19
C VAL A 384 -9.47 13.84 13.13
N GLU A 385 -10.08 14.51 14.11
CA GLU A 385 -11.06 13.90 15.00
C GLU A 385 -12.48 14.27 14.57
N VAL A 386 -13.28 13.27 14.23
CA VAL A 386 -14.60 13.46 13.62
C VAL A 386 -15.63 12.51 14.24
N PRO A 387 -16.93 12.87 14.24
CA PRO A 387 -18.00 11.94 14.60
C PRO A 387 -17.98 10.71 13.68
N MET A 388 -18.19 9.53 14.24
CA MET A 388 -18.33 8.32 13.42
C MET A 388 -19.53 8.43 12.47
N GLY A 389 -19.38 7.96 11.23
CA GLY A 389 -20.40 8.07 10.19
C GLY A 389 -20.26 9.28 9.26
N ILE A 390 -19.32 10.21 9.52
CA ILE A 390 -18.91 11.20 8.51
C ILE A 390 -18.41 10.47 7.24
N THR A 391 -18.56 11.09 6.06
CA THR A 391 -18.15 10.43 4.80
C THR A 391 -16.65 10.55 4.53
N LEU A 392 -16.10 9.63 3.73
CA LEU A 392 -14.70 9.74 3.26
C LEU A 392 -14.46 11.03 2.47
N ARG A 393 -15.46 11.48 1.69
CA ARG A 393 -15.41 12.73 0.93
C ARG A 393 -15.15 13.92 1.84
N GLU A 394 -15.91 14.03 2.93
CA GLU A 394 -15.75 15.15 3.85
C GLU A 394 -14.39 15.15 4.56
N ILE A 395 -13.89 13.97 4.96
CA ILE A 395 -12.55 13.85 5.56
C ILE A 395 -11.47 14.27 4.55
N ILE A 396 -11.53 13.77 3.31
CA ILE A 396 -10.44 13.95 2.34
C ILE A 396 -10.49 15.33 1.67
N PHE A 397 -11.67 15.77 1.23
CA PHE A 397 -11.82 16.99 0.45
C PHE A 397 -12.08 18.23 1.31
N ASP A 398 -12.95 18.13 2.32
CA ASP A 398 -13.30 19.31 3.13
C ASP A 398 -12.25 19.56 4.22
N ILE A 399 -11.84 18.51 4.94
CA ILE A 399 -10.84 18.63 6.01
C ILE A 399 -9.42 18.55 5.46
N GLY A 400 -9.14 17.57 4.60
CA GLY A 400 -7.81 17.37 3.99
C GLY A 400 -7.49 18.35 2.85
N GLY A 401 -8.44 19.16 2.39
CA GLY A 401 -8.23 20.12 1.30
C GLY A 401 -8.08 19.46 -0.09
N GLY A 402 -8.49 18.20 -0.23
CA GLY A 402 -8.45 17.48 -1.50
C GLY A 402 -7.07 16.91 -1.87
N ILE A 403 -6.90 16.60 -3.15
CA ILE A 403 -5.72 15.91 -3.66
C ILE A 403 -4.66 16.91 -4.09
N ILE A 404 -3.40 16.63 -3.76
CA ILE A 404 -2.26 17.48 -4.11
C ILE A 404 -2.25 17.76 -5.62
N ASN A 405 -2.06 19.03 -5.99
CA ASN A 405 -2.07 19.51 -7.38
C ASN A 405 -3.39 19.28 -8.14
N ASN A 406 -4.53 19.15 -7.44
CA ASN A 406 -5.85 18.90 -8.02
C ASN A 406 -5.90 17.66 -8.92
N LYS A 407 -5.05 16.67 -8.64
CA LYS A 407 -5.09 15.39 -9.35
C LYS A 407 -6.35 14.59 -9.02
N LYS A 408 -6.62 13.58 -9.84
CA LYS A 408 -7.75 12.71 -9.60
C LYS A 408 -7.51 11.81 -8.37
N PHE A 409 -8.49 11.75 -7.47
CA PHE A 409 -8.52 10.76 -6.38
C PHE A 409 -8.69 9.37 -6.97
N LYS A 410 -7.91 8.41 -6.45
CA LYS A 410 -7.97 7.02 -6.90
C LYS A 410 -8.52 6.08 -5.83
N ALA A 411 -7.90 6.11 -4.66
CA ALA A 411 -8.26 5.24 -3.56
C ALA A 411 -7.82 5.83 -2.21
N VAL A 412 -8.41 5.33 -1.14
CA VAL A 412 -7.92 5.52 0.23
C VAL A 412 -7.76 4.17 0.90
N GLN A 413 -6.61 3.94 1.53
CA GLN A 413 -6.39 2.78 2.39
C GLN A 413 -6.78 3.16 3.81
N THR A 414 -7.64 2.37 4.44
CA THR A 414 -7.99 2.51 5.86
C THR A 414 -7.65 1.23 6.61
N GLY A 415 -7.38 1.32 7.91
CA GLY A 415 -7.14 0.12 8.72
C GLY A 415 -5.69 -0.37 8.73
N GLY A 416 -4.75 0.54 8.45
CA GLY A 416 -3.32 0.22 8.43
C GLY A 416 -2.91 -0.68 7.26
N PRO A 417 -1.78 -1.39 7.38
CA PRO A 417 -1.19 -2.17 6.30
C PRO A 417 -1.97 -3.46 6.03
N SER A 418 -2.81 -3.89 6.97
CA SER A 418 -3.69 -5.05 6.82
C SER A 418 -5.13 -4.68 6.48
N GLY A 419 -5.41 -3.39 6.21
CA GLY A 419 -6.72 -2.91 5.82
C GLY A 419 -7.02 -3.05 4.32
N GLY A 420 -8.10 -2.45 3.84
CA GLY A 420 -8.51 -2.49 2.43
C GLY A 420 -8.35 -1.16 1.70
N CYS A 421 -8.16 -1.23 0.38
CA CYS A 421 -8.21 -0.07 -0.52
C CYS A 421 -9.66 0.22 -0.92
N ILE A 422 -10.11 1.45 -0.68
CA ILE A 422 -11.47 1.91 -0.97
C ILE A 422 -11.43 2.85 -2.20
N PRO A 423 -12.07 2.51 -3.33
CA PRO A 423 -12.05 3.31 -4.56
C PRO A 423 -12.98 4.53 -4.52
N GLU A 424 -12.83 5.42 -5.51
CA GLU A 424 -13.60 6.66 -5.73
C GLU A 424 -15.13 6.50 -5.59
N GLN A 425 -15.70 5.41 -6.10
CA GLN A 425 -17.14 5.15 -6.06
C GLN A 425 -17.73 5.03 -4.63
N TYR A 426 -16.88 4.87 -3.60
CA TYR A 426 -17.30 4.82 -2.20
C TYR A 426 -16.87 6.06 -1.40
N LEU A 427 -16.54 7.19 -2.05
CA LEU A 427 -16.22 8.43 -1.34
C LEU A 427 -17.35 8.90 -0.40
N ASP A 428 -18.60 8.64 -0.75
CA ASP A 428 -19.77 9.01 0.05
C ASP A 428 -20.14 7.92 1.09
N LEU A 429 -19.30 6.90 1.25
CA LEU A 429 -19.48 5.86 2.27
C LEU A 429 -19.30 6.46 3.67
N PRO A 430 -20.25 6.25 4.61
CA PRO A 430 -20.09 6.58 6.01
C PRO A 430 -18.89 5.84 6.63
N VAL A 431 -18.06 6.55 7.39
CA VAL A 431 -16.90 5.98 8.07
C VAL A 431 -17.30 5.49 9.46
N ASP A 432 -17.73 4.23 9.51
CA ASP A 432 -18.01 3.47 10.72
C ASP A 432 -17.52 2.02 10.56
N TYR A 433 -17.48 1.24 11.66
CA TYR A 433 -16.94 -0.13 11.62
C TYR A 433 -17.66 -1.04 10.63
N ASP A 434 -18.99 -0.93 10.56
CA ASP A 434 -19.83 -1.87 9.84
C ASP A 434 -19.85 -1.52 8.34
N SER A 435 -19.85 -0.23 8.01
CA SER A 435 -19.78 0.28 6.63
C SER A 435 -18.43 -0.01 5.97
N LEU A 436 -17.31 0.18 6.67
CA LEU A 436 -15.98 -0.13 6.14
C LEU A 436 -15.79 -1.64 5.87
N ALA A 437 -16.31 -2.49 6.76
CA ALA A 437 -16.24 -3.94 6.61
C ALA A 437 -16.91 -4.43 5.31
N LYS A 438 -18.04 -3.83 4.92
CA LYS A 438 -18.79 -4.18 3.69
C LYS A 438 -17.98 -3.98 2.41
N VAL A 439 -17.09 -3.00 2.39
CA VAL A 439 -16.22 -2.73 1.23
C VAL A 439 -14.88 -3.48 1.28
N GLY A 440 -14.69 -4.37 2.26
CA GLY A 440 -13.48 -5.16 2.43
C GLY A 440 -12.33 -4.41 3.12
N SER A 441 -12.64 -3.27 3.75
CA SER A 441 -11.70 -2.53 4.58
C SER A 441 -12.05 -2.67 6.06
N ILE A 442 -11.25 -2.07 6.94
CA ILE A 442 -11.47 -2.03 8.39
C ILE A 442 -11.12 -0.65 8.93
N MET A 443 -11.59 -0.35 10.13
CA MET A 443 -11.23 0.89 10.85
C MET A 443 -9.75 0.90 11.25
N GLY A 444 -9.26 -0.24 11.78
CA GLY A 444 -7.94 -0.36 12.40
C GLY A 444 -7.71 0.71 13.47
N SER A 445 -6.46 1.16 13.61
CA SER A 445 -6.07 2.24 14.53
C SER A 445 -6.55 3.64 14.10
N GLY A 446 -7.04 3.81 12.87
CA GLY A 446 -7.45 5.12 12.31
C GLY A 446 -6.46 5.73 11.31
N GLY A 447 -5.44 4.99 10.86
CA GLY A 447 -4.61 5.43 9.74
C GLY A 447 -5.39 5.50 8.42
N MET A 448 -5.26 6.61 7.69
CA MET A 448 -5.82 6.83 6.36
C MET A 448 -4.73 7.29 5.38
N VAL A 449 -4.47 6.49 4.34
CA VAL A 449 -3.48 6.80 3.31
C VAL A 449 -4.20 7.07 1.99
N VAL A 450 -4.23 8.33 1.58
CA VAL A 450 -4.87 8.81 0.35
C VAL A 450 -3.95 8.59 -0.85
N MET A 451 -4.51 8.10 -1.96
CA MET A 451 -3.80 7.81 -3.21
C MET A 451 -4.44 8.55 -4.39
N ASP A 452 -3.60 8.98 -5.33
CA ASP A 452 -4.00 9.66 -6.56
C ASP A 452 -3.81 8.75 -7.80
N GLU A 453 -4.12 9.28 -8.97
CA GLU A 453 -4.01 8.58 -10.26
C GLU A 453 -2.60 8.08 -10.62
N ASP A 454 -1.55 8.62 -9.99
CA ASP A 454 -0.16 8.20 -10.23
C ASP A 454 0.29 7.04 -9.34
N ASN A 455 -0.55 6.55 -8.43
CA ASN A 455 -0.27 5.37 -7.63
C ASN A 455 -0.65 4.08 -8.39
N CYS A 456 0.21 3.04 -8.41
CA CYS A 456 -0.16 1.71 -8.95
C CYS A 456 -0.78 0.85 -7.87
N MET A 457 -1.99 0.31 -8.08
CA MET A 457 -2.66 -0.47 -7.03
C MET A 457 -2.00 -1.83 -6.78
N VAL A 458 -1.37 -2.42 -7.80
CA VAL A 458 -0.60 -3.66 -7.66
C VAL A 458 0.65 -3.43 -6.79
N ASP A 459 1.32 -2.30 -6.98
CA ASP A 459 2.51 -1.93 -6.20
C ASP A 459 2.15 -1.56 -4.75
N ILE A 460 1.01 -0.88 -4.56
CA ILE A 460 0.45 -0.60 -3.23
C ILE A 460 0.12 -1.90 -2.49
N ALA A 461 -0.52 -2.87 -3.16
CA ALA A 461 -0.80 -4.17 -2.57
C ALA A 461 0.48 -4.90 -2.16
N LYS A 462 1.51 -4.86 -3.01
CA LYS A 462 2.84 -5.41 -2.71
C LYS A 462 3.48 -4.73 -1.51
N PHE A 463 3.46 -3.39 -1.45
CA PHE A 463 4.03 -2.62 -0.35
C PHE A 463 3.41 -3.00 0.99
N PHE A 464 2.08 -2.97 1.09
CA PHE A 464 1.40 -3.32 2.33
C PHE A 464 1.57 -4.79 2.72
N LEU A 465 1.49 -5.71 1.75
CA LEU A 465 1.72 -7.12 2.03
C LEU A 465 3.15 -7.37 2.50
N SER A 466 4.16 -6.73 1.90
CA SER A 466 5.57 -6.87 2.30
C SER A 466 5.78 -6.47 3.76
N PHE A 467 5.15 -5.39 4.22
CA PHE A 467 5.17 -5.00 5.62
C PHE A 467 4.50 -6.06 6.51
N THR A 468 3.28 -6.49 6.19
CA THR A 468 2.61 -7.50 7.03
C THR A 468 3.35 -8.85 7.06
N GLN A 469 4.06 -9.19 5.99
CA GLN A 469 4.87 -10.40 5.90
C GLN A 469 6.15 -10.29 6.75
N SER A 470 6.83 -9.13 6.75
CA SER A 470 7.99 -8.90 7.62
C SER A 470 7.62 -8.89 9.11
N GLU A 471 6.40 -8.43 9.42
CA GLU A 471 5.86 -8.36 10.77
C GLU A 471 5.20 -9.67 11.27
N SER A 472 5.17 -10.71 10.45
CA SER A 472 4.63 -12.00 10.86
C SER A 472 5.47 -12.62 11.98
N CYS A 473 4.82 -12.94 13.12
CA CYS A 473 5.47 -13.69 14.21
C CYS A 473 5.99 -15.09 13.80
N GLY A 474 5.55 -15.63 12.66
CA GLY A 474 6.02 -16.89 12.12
C GLY A 474 5.36 -18.15 12.71
N LYS A 475 4.38 -18.00 13.63
CA LYS A 475 3.76 -19.13 14.34
C LYS A 475 2.86 -19.99 13.46
N CYS A 476 1.95 -19.40 12.67
CA CYS A 476 1.01 -20.15 11.84
C CYS A 476 1.50 -20.24 10.38
N PRO A 477 1.52 -21.45 9.76
CA PRO A 477 1.95 -21.61 8.37
C PRO A 477 1.17 -20.76 7.36
N PRO A 478 -0.16 -20.58 7.46
CA PRO A 478 -0.90 -19.73 6.53
C PRO A 478 -0.39 -18.27 6.50
N CYS A 479 -0.18 -17.66 7.67
CA CYS A 479 0.40 -16.31 7.72
C CYS A 479 1.86 -16.31 7.26
N ARG A 480 2.72 -17.20 7.78
CA ARG A 480 4.17 -17.18 7.52
C ARG A 480 4.51 -17.47 6.06
N ILE A 481 3.89 -18.50 5.48
CA ILE A 481 4.23 -19.04 4.16
C ILE A 481 3.26 -18.52 3.11
N GLY A 482 1.96 -18.45 3.44
CA GLY A 482 0.94 -18.01 2.49
C GLY A 482 1.12 -16.54 2.07
N THR A 483 1.40 -15.64 3.01
CA THR A 483 1.68 -14.23 2.66
C THR A 483 2.98 -14.09 1.86
N TYR A 484 4.00 -14.90 2.16
CA TYR A 484 5.25 -14.93 1.39
C TYR A 484 5.00 -15.37 -0.07
N GLN A 485 4.21 -16.42 -0.28
CA GLN A 485 3.83 -16.86 -1.63
C GLN A 485 3.04 -15.79 -2.38
N MET A 486 2.10 -15.12 -1.71
CA MET A 486 1.37 -14.00 -2.30
C MET A 486 2.31 -12.85 -2.68
N LEU A 487 3.28 -12.51 -1.83
CA LEU A 487 4.26 -11.46 -2.09
C LEU A 487 5.12 -11.78 -3.32
N GLN A 488 5.60 -13.02 -3.44
CA GLN A 488 6.37 -13.47 -4.59
C GLN A 488 5.59 -13.36 -5.91
N ILE A 489 4.28 -13.66 -5.89
CA ILE A 489 3.42 -13.46 -7.06
C ILE A 489 3.30 -11.97 -7.39
N LEU A 490 3.11 -11.09 -6.40
CA LEU A 490 3.05 -9.64 -6.63
C LEU A 490 4.38 -9.06 -7.13
N GLU A 491 5.52 -9.55 -6.63
CA GLU A 491 6.85 -9.20 -7.12
C GLU A 491 7.05 -9.64 -8.57
N LYS A 492 6.60 -10.85 -8.92
CA LYS A 492 6.58 -11.35 -10.30
C LYS A 492 5.72 -10.47 -11.21
N ILE A 493 4.50 -10.11 -10.79
CA ILE A 493 3.62 -9.22 -11.56
C ILE A 493 4.25 -7.83 -11.73
N THR A 494 4.72 -7.22 -10.64
CA THR A 494 5.28 -5.86 -10.66
C THR A 494 6.65 -5.75 -11.34
N SER A 495 7.36 -6.86 -11.53
CA SER A 495 8.62 -6.90 -12.30
C SER A 495 8.44 -7.20 -13.79
N GLY A 496 7.19 -7.33 -14.27
CA GLY A 496 6.88 -7.64 -15.67
C GLY A 496 6.84 -9.14 -16.01
N ASN A 497 7.05 -10.00 -15.03
CA ASN A 497 7.08 -11.45 -15.21
C ASN A 497 5.73 -12.14 -14.88
N GLY A 498 4.65 -11.38 -14.62
CA GLY A 498 3.33 -11.94 -14.31
C GLY A 498 2.78 -12.84 -15.43
N GLU A 499 2.03 -13.88 -15.05
CA GLU A 499 1.46 -14.87 -15.97
C GLU A 499 -0.06 -15.00 -15.80
N PRO A 500 -0.78 -15.47 -16.84
CA PRO A 500 -2.19 -15.86 -16.69
C PRO A 500 -2.38 -16.85 -15.52
N GLY A 501 -3.45 -16.66 -14.75
CA GLY A 501 -3.73 -17.47 -13.56
C GLY A 501 -3.11 -16.95 -12.25
N ASP A 502 -2.21 -15.97 -12.29
CA ASP A 502 -1.60 -15.42 -11.07
C ASP A 502 -2.60 -14.64 -10.19
N ILE A 503 -3.61 -14.00 -10.79
CA ILE A 503 -4.69 -13.30 -10.05
C ILE A 503 -5.52 -14.32 -9.25
N GLU A 504 -5.95 -15.41 -9.90
CA GLU A 504 -6.77 -16.45 -9.27
C GLU A 504 -6.02 -17.16 -8.14
N LYS A 505 -4.70 -17.36 -8.32
CA LYS A 505 -3.83 -17.88 -7.25
C LYS A 505 -3.79 -16.93 -6.05
N LEU A 506 -3.63 -15.62 -6.28
CA LEU A 506 -3.66 -14.62 -5.21
C LEU A 506 -5.00 -14.61 -4.47
N GLU A 507 -6.12 -14.69 -5.17
CA GLU A 507 -7.45 -14.74 -4.55
C GLU A 507 -7.64 -16.01 -3.71
N LYS A 508 -7.23 -17.17 -4.24
CA LYS A 508 -7.30 -18.45 -3.55
C LYS A 508 -6.42 -18.47 -2.30
N LEU A 509 -5.15 -18.08 -2.44
CA LEU A 509 -4.22 -17.99 -1.31
C LEU A 509 -4.71 -17.00 -0.27
N GLY A 510 -5.16 -15.82 -0.68
CA GLY A 510 -5.69 -14.80 0.22
C GLY A 510 -6.84 -15.34 1.08
N LYS A 511 -7.80 -16.05 0.49
CA LYS A 511 -8.89 -16.70 1.24
C LYS A 511 -8.38 -17.73 2.25
N LEU A 512 -7.43 -18.57 1.85
CA LEU A 512 -6.84 -19.59 2.74
C LEU A 512 -6.07 -18.97 3.91
N VAL A 513 -5.30 -17.90 3.66
CA VAL A 513 -4.59 -17.16 4.71
C VAL A 513 -5.59 -16.55 5.69
N LYS A 514 -6.66 -15.92 5.17
CA LYS A 514 -7.72 -15.37 6.01
C LYS A 514 -8.38 -16.41 6.90
N THR A 515 -8.69 -17.60 6.39
CA THR A 515 -9.41 -18.62 7.18
C THR A 515 -8.49 -19.44 8.08
N GLY A 516 -7.21 -19.58 7.72
CA GLY A 516 -6.25 -20.44 8.42
C GLY A 516 -5.36 -19.74 9.44
N SER A 517 -5.43 -18.41 9.57
CA SER A 517 -4.57 -17.65 10.47
C SER A 517 -5.11 -17.59 11.90
N LEU A 518 -4.20 -17.62 12.88
CA LEU A 518 -4.55 -17.63 14.30
C LEU A 518 -5.01 -16.27 14.83
N CYS A 519 -4.41 -15.18 14.35
CA CYS A 519 -4.58 -13.84 14.91
C CYS A 519 -4.95 -12.81 13.85
N GLY A 520 -5.41 -11.63 14.31
CA GLY A 520 -5.89 -10.54 13.47
C GLY A 520 -4.99 -10.20 12.28
N LEU A 521 -3.67 -10.10 12.51
CA LEU A 521 -2.69 -9.81 11.44
C LEU A 521 -2.83 -10.76 10.25
N GLY A 522 -2.84 -12.07 10.48
CA GLY A 522 -2.97 -13.04 9.38
C GLY A 522 -4.38 -13.08 8.78
N LEU A 523 -5.42 -12.84 9.60
CA LEU A 523 -6.82 -12.75 9.13
C LEU A 523 -7.04 -11.56 8.18
N THR A 524 -6.26 -10.48 8.32
CA THR A 524 -6.45 -9.23 7.57
C THR A 524 -5.33 -8.94 6.58
N ALA A 525 -4.13 -9.52 6.72
CA ALA A 525 -3.00 -9.31 5.81
C ALA A 525 -3.32 -9.47 4.30
N PRO A 526 -4.25 -10.35 3.87
CA PRO A 526 -4.66 -10.42 2.48
C PRO A 526 -5.57 -9.30 1.98
N ASN A 527 -6.17 -8.49 2.86
CA ASN A 527 -7.12 -7.41 2.50
C ASN A 527 -6.61 -6.44 1.42
N PRO A 528 -5.40 -5.85 1.52
CA PRO A 528 -4.94 -4.89 0.50
C PRO A 528 -4.86 -5.56 -0.88
N VAL A 529 -4.47 -6.83 -0.94
CA VAL A 529 -4.42 -7.60 -2.20
C VAL A 529 -5.81 -7.92 -2.72
N LEU A 530 -6.69 -8.45 -1.87
CA LEU A 530 -8.03 -8.86 -2.30
C LEU A 530 -8.91 -7.66 -2.71
N THR A 531 -8.79 -6.52 -2.03
CA THR A 531 -9.54 -5.31 -2.37
C THR A 531 -9.03 -4.65 -3.64
N THR A 532 -7.71 -4.62 -3.85
CA THR A 532 -7.15 -4.08 -5.09
C THR A 532 -7.45 -4.96 -6.29
N ILE A 533 -7.44 -6.30 -6.15
CA ILE A 533 -7.96 -7.19 -7.20
C ILE A 533 -9.45 -6.95 -7.44
N LYS A 534 -10.26 -6.76 -6.39
CA LYS A 534 -11.70 -6.54 -6.52
C LYS A 534 -12.05 -5.25 -7.26
N TYR A 535 -11.34 -4.16 -6.99
CA TYR A 535 -11.71 -2.82 -7.46
C TYR A 535 -10.84 -2.27 -8.60
N PHE A 536 -9.64 -2.84 -8.80
CA PHE A 536 -8.65 -2.38 -9.76
C PHE A 536 -8.04 -3.57 -10.53
N ARG A 537 -8.87 -4.59 -10.81
CA ARG A 537 -8.45 -5.82 -11.50
C ARG A 537 -7.74 -5.53 -12.81
N GLU A 538 -8.23 -4.53 -13.53
CA GLU A 538 -7.68 -4.09 -14.81
C GLU A 538 -6.21 -3.69 -14.71
N GLU A 539 -5.74 -3.17 -13.56
CA GLU A 539 -4.32 -2.87 -13.38
C GLU A 539 -3.48 -4.14 -13.27
N TYR A 540 -4.00 -5.19 -12.62
CA TYR A 540 -3.32 -6.50 -12.60
C TYR A 540 -3.23 -7.09 -14.00
N GLU A 541 -4.33 -7.03 -14.75
CA GLU A 541 -4.41 -7.52 -16.13
C GLU A 541 -3.46 -6.74 -17.06
N GLU A 542 -3.35 -5.41 -16.93
CA GLU A 542 -2.36 -4.61 -17.66
C GLU A 542 -0.90 -5.02 -17.34
N HIS A 543 -0.60 -5.33 -16.08
CA HIS A 543 0.75 -5.76 -15.69
C HIS A 543 1.08 -7.15 -16.26
N ILE A 544 0.10 -8.06 -16.25
CA ILE A 544 0.29 -9.45 -16.69
C ILE A 544 0.33 -9.52 -18.21
N HIS A 545 -0.62 -8.91 -18.90
CA HIS A 545 -0.84 -9.09 -20.32
C HIS A 545 -0.17 -8.02 -21.17
N ASP A 546 -0.39 -6.75 -20.85
CA ASP A 546 0.15 -5.64 -21.65
C ASP A 546 1.60 -5.32 -21.30
N LYS A 547 2.11 -5.94 -20.24
CA LYS A 547 3.41 -5.67 -19.63
C LYS A 547 3.59 -4.17 -19.42
N TYR A 548 2.55 -3.51 -18.94
CA TYR A 548 2.50 -2.06 -18.76
C TYR A 548 1.97 -1.67 -17.38
N CYS A 549 2.50 -0.59 -16.84
CA CYS A 549 2.02 0.03 -15.60
C CYS A 549 1.57 1.45 -15.93
N ARG A 550 0.26 1.72 -15.89
CA ARG A 550 -0.31 3.04 -16.19
C ARG A 550 0.23 4.17 -15.31
N ALA A 551 0.47 3.86 -14.04
CA ALA A 551 1.07 4.75 -13.05
C ALA A 551 2.59 4.94 -13.24
N LYS A 552 3.23 4.14 -14.10
CA LYS A 552 4.67 4.25 -14.43
C LYS A 552 5.59 4.13 -13.20
N VAL A 553 5.17 3.45 -12.13
CA VAL A 553 5.96 3.24 -10.89
C VAL A 553 6.70 1.89 -10.84
N CYS A 554 6.12 0.84 -11.41
CA CYS A 554 6.73 -0.50 -11.43
C CYS A 554 7.89 -0.60 -12.45
N SER A 555 9.01 -1.24 -12.06
CA SER A 555 10.17 -1.51 -12.93
C SER A 555 9.95 -2.79 -13.75
N GLY A 556 10.56 -2.93 -14.93
CA GLY A 556 10.35 -4.11 -15.79
C GLY A 556 9.13 -4.03 -16.71
N LEU A 557 8.33 -2.97 -16.58
CA LEU A 557 7.08 -2.76 -17.31
C LEU A 557 7.14 -1.51 -18.20
N GLY A 558 6.47 -1.60 -19.35
CA GLY A 558 6.35 -0.55 -20.35
C GLY A 558 7.47 -0.51 -21.37
N MET A 559 7.19 0.15 -22.49
CA MET A 559 8.13 0.39 -23.59
C MET A 559 8.76 1.78 -23.41
N PHE A 560 10.08 1.82 -23.28
CA PHE A 560 10.80 3.07 -23.08
C PHE A 560 11.17 3.67 -24.42
N ILE A 561 10.80 4.92 -24.66
CA ILE A 561 11.13 5.63 -25.89
C ILE A 561 11.66 7.03 -25.57
N ILE A 562 12.43 7.62 -26.48
CA ILE A 562 12.89 9.00 -26.36
C ILE A 562 12.07 9.85 -27.33
N GLU A 563 11.29 10.78 -26.78
CA GLU A 563 10.50 11.74 -27.55
C GLU A 563 11.43 12.83 -28.09
N GLN A 564 11.57 12.86 -29.42
CA GLN A 564 12.64 13.61 -30.07
C GLN A 564 12.40 15.12 -30.00
N SER A 565 11.14 15.56 -29.95
CA SER A 565 10.77 16.97 -29.81
C SER A 565 11.16 17.57 -28.46
N GLU A 566 11.36 16.74 -27.43
CA GLU A 566 11.68 17.17 -26.06
C GLU A 566 13.14 16.87 -25.67
N CYS A 567 13.87 16.13 -26.51
CA CYS A 567 15.23 15.68 -26.22
C CYS A 567 16.26 16.77 -26.55
N ILE A 568 16.98 17.24 -25.53
CA ILE A 568 18.07 18.23 -25.68
C ILE A 568 19.44 17.61 -26.00
N LEU A 569 19.49 16.32 -26.34
CA LEU A 569 20.71 15.59 -26.72
C LEU A 569 21.85 15.62 -25.67
N CYS A 570 21.54 15.71 -24.37
CA CYS A 570 22.55 15.77 -23.30
C CYS A 570 23.32 14.46 -23.03
N GLY A 571 22.90 13.31 -23.58
CA GLY A 571 23.58 12.02 -23.42
C GLY A 571 23.45 11.33 -22.05
N LEU A 572 22.86 11.97 -21.03
CA LEU A 572 22.72 11.41 -19.67
C LEU A 572 21.99 10.07 -19.63
N CYS A 573 20.95 9.90 -20.45
CA CYS A 573 20.22 8.64 -20.53
C CYS A 573 21.08 7.46 -21.02
N LYS A 574 22.08 7.73 -21.89
CA LYS A 574 23.05 6.75 -22.37
C LYS A 574 24.06 6.41 -21.29
N GLN A 575 24.59 7.41 -20.59
CA GLN A 575 25.51 7.20 -19.46
C GLN A 575 24.85 6.38 -18.33
N ALA A 576 23.57 6.60 -18.07
CA ALA A 576 22.82 5.87 -17.05
C ALA A 576 22.48 4.41 -17.47
N CYS A 577 22.63 4.05 -18.76
CA CYS A 577 22.21 2.75 -19.25
C CYS A 577 23.31 1.69 -19.10
N ALA A 578 23.25 0.89 -18.03
CA ALA A 578 24.20 -0.20 -17.79
C ALA A 578 24.14 -1.34 -18.84
N PHE A 579 23.06 -1.42 -19.62
CA PHE A 579 22.81 -2.49 -20.59
C PHE A 579 23.07 -2.05 -22.05
N ASP A 580 23.62 -0.86 -22.24
CA ASP A 580 23.89 -0.26 -23.57
C ASP A 580 22.64 -0.24 -24.50
N ALA A 581 21.44 -0.17 -23.92
CA ALA A 581 20.19 -0.13 -24.68
C ALA A 581 19.91 1.25 -25.30
N VAL A 582 20.48 2.32 -24.74
CA VAL A 582 20.32 3.67 -25.29
C VAL A 582 21.38 3.89 -26.36
N LYS A 583 20.97 3.81 -27.62
CA LYS A 583 21.84 3.98 -28.77
C LYS A 583 21.84 5.42 -29.25
N GLU A 584 23.00 5.83 -29.77
CA GLU A 584 23.24 7.17 -30.27
C GLU A 584 23.44 7.12 -31.79
N THR A 585 22.84 8.09 -32.48
CA THR A 585 23.10 8.37 -33.90
C THR A 585 23.62 9.79 -34.03
N ARG A 586 24.02 10.21 -35.25
CA ARG A 586 24.51 11.57 -35.51
C ARG A 586 23.59 12.71 -35.07
N ARG A 587 22.28 12.46 -34.89
CA ARG A 587 21.28 13.51 -34.61
C ARG A 587 20.28 13.17 -33.51
N ARG A 588 20.31 11.98 -32.92
CA ARG A 588 19.31 11.52 -31.95
C ARG A 588 19.79 10.37 -31.07
N PHE A 589 19.19 10.26 -29.89
CA PHE A 589 19.23 9.07 -29.04
C PHE A 589 17.93 8.27 -29.21
N PHE A 590 18.04 6.94 -29.20
CA PHE A 590 16.89 6.04 -29.17
C PHE A 590 17.14 4.87 -28.23
N ILE A 591 16.09 4.15 -27.85
CA ILE A 591 16.19 3.00 -26.94
C ILE A 591 15.90 1.75 -27.74
N ASP A 592 16.91 0.91 -27.86
CA ASP A 592 16.82 -0.43 -28.41
C ASP A 592 16.04 -1.33 -27.43
N GLN A 593 14.90 -1.86 -27.88
CA GLN A 593 14.01 -2.63 -27.01
C GLN A 593 14.52 -4.05 -26.74
N ASP A 594 15.40 -4.58 -27.60
CA ASP A 594 15.94 -5.94 -27.43
C ASP A 594 17.00 -5.96 -26.32
N TYR A 595 17.74 -4.86 -26.17
CA TYR A 595 18.71 -4.68 -25.07
C TYR A 595 18.07 -4.07 -23.81
N CYS A 596 16.91 -3.43 -23.92
CA CYS A 596 16.29 -2.73 -22.79
C CYS A 596 15.71 -3.70 -21.75
N THR A 597 16.31 -3.73 -20.57
CA THR A 597 15.80 -4.46 -19.40
C THR A 597 14.71 -3.71 -18.62
N ARG A 598 14.25 -2.56 -19.14
CA ARG A 598 13.15 -1.75 -18.56
C ARG A 598 13.42 -1.33 -17.09
N CYS A 599 14.69 -1.11 -16.76
CA CYS A 599 15.17 -0.78 -15.41
C CYS A 599 14.92 0.66 -14.95
N LYS A 600 14.33 1.53 -15.79
CA LYS A 600 14.07 2.97 -15.55
C LYS A 600 15.26 3.89 -15.36
N ALA A 601 16.50 3.41 -15.40
CA ALA A 601 17.67 4.27 -15.22
C ALA A 601 17.69 5.47 -16.19
N CYS A 602 17.42 5.23 -17.47
CA CYS A 602 17.34 6.28 -18.48
C CYS A 602 16.18 7.28 -18.25
N TYR A 603 15.04 6.80 -17.74
CA TYR A 603 13.87 7.62 -17.43
C TYR A 603 14.15 8.58 -16.28
N LEU A 604 14.76 8.08 -15.20
CA LEU A 604 15.11 8.89 -14.03
C LEU A 604 16.25 9.88 -14.30
N ALA A 605 17.19 9.54 -15.19
CA ALA A 605 18.31 10.40 -15.55
C ALA A 605 17.96 11.55 -16.51
N CYS A 606 16.76 11.57 -17.11
CA CYS A 606 16.41 12.54 -18.13
C CYS A 606 15.90 13.86 -17.53
N PRO A 607 16.65 14.98 -17.64
CA PRO A 607 16.28 16.24 -16.98
C PRO A 607 15.06 16.92 -17.62
N THR A 608 14.81 16.68 -18.91
CA THR A 608 13.65 17.25 -19.63
C THR A 608 12.44 16.33 -19.63
N GLY A 609 12.57 15.10 -19.10
CA GLY A 609 11.50 14.10 -19.17
C GLY A 609 11.20 13.60 -20.59
N ALA A 610 12.13 13.75 -21.54
CA ALA A 610 11.99 13.28 -22.92
C ALA A 610 11.90 11.75 -23.03
N VAL A 611 12.44 11.01 -22.06
CA VAL A 611 12.24 9.55 -21.99
C VAL A 611 10.80 9.28 -21.51
N LYS A 612 9.98 8.64 -22.35
CA LYS A 612 8.59 8.28 -22.02
C LYS A 612 8.42 6.78 -21.90
N ILE A 613 7.51 6.36 -21.02
CA ILE A 613 7.08 4.96 -20.89
C ILE A 613 5.70 4.84 -21.53
N LYS A 614 5.62 4.15 -22.67
CA LYS A 614 4.38 3.92 -23.42
C LYS A 614 3.91 2.47 -23.25
N LYS A 615 2.60 2.27 -23.30
CA LYS A 615 2.00 0.92 -23.41
C LYS A 615 2.47 0.32 -24.74
N LYS A 616 3.07 -0.87 -24.70
CA LYS A 616 3.34 -1.61 -25.94
C LYS A 616 1.97 -1.88 -26.53
N ARG A 617 1.67 -1.32 -27.70
CA ARG A 617 0.45 -1.66 -28.45
C ARG A 617 0.56 -3.12 -28.84
N HIS A 618 0.12 -4.00 -27.96
CA HIS A 618 -0.29 -5.33 -28.37
C HIS A 618 -1.59 -5.06 -29.11
N VAL A 619 -1.55 -5.15 -30.43
CA VAL A 619 -2.78 -5.37 -31.17
C VAL A 619 -3.23 -6.76 -30.74
N ARG A 620 -4.01 -6.85 -29.66
CA ARG A 620 -4.77 -8.06 -29.40
C ARG A 620 -5.77 -8.15 -30.53
N LEU A 621 -5.51 -9.07 -31.45
CA LEU A 621 -6.36 -9.32 -32.62
C LEU A 621 -7.85 -9.47 -32.22
N GLU A 622 -8.09 -9.96 -31.00
CA GLU A 622 -9.39 -10.11 -30.32
C GLU A 622 -10.19 -8.79 -30.22
N GLU A 623 -9.58 -7.69 -29.78
CA GLU A 623 -10.29 -6.44 -29.45
C GLU A 623 -10.54 -5.55 -30.66
N VAL A 624 -9.67 -5.61 -31.68
CA VAL A 624 -9.80 -4.77 -32.89
C VAL A 624 -10.57 -5.47 -34.00
N PHE A 625 -10.49 -6.81 -34.09
CA PHE A 625 -11.05 -7.56 -35.23
C PHE A 625 -12.14 -8.56 -34.84
N GLY A 626 -12.50 -8.69 -33.55
CA GLY A 626 -13.59 -9.56 -33.10
C GLY A 626 -13.37 -11.06 -33.38
N ILE A 627 -12.12 -11.51 -33.34
CA ILE A 627 -11.76 -12.89 -33.72
C ILE A 627 -11.94 -13.84 -32.53
N PRO A 628 -12.68 -14.97 -32.68
CA PRO A 628 -12.90 -15.94 -31.60
C PRO A 628 -11.60 -16.63 -31.13
N PRO A 629 -11.45 -16.94 -29.83
CA PRO A 629 -10.25 -17.58 -29.26
C PRO A 629 -9.83 -18.88 -29.96
N GLU A 630 -10.81 -19.63 -30.46
CA GLU A 630 -10.62 -20.88 -31.20
C GLU A 630 -9.81 -20.70 -32.50
N SER A 631 -9.86 -19.50 -33.10
CA SER A 631 -9.11 -19.17 -34.32
C SER A 631 -7.63 -18.85 -34.05
N ILE A 632 -7.31 -18.37 -32.85
CA ILE A 632 -5.94 -18.05 -32.42
C ILE A 632 -5.17 -19.37 -32.17
N GLU A 633 -5.82 -20.36 -31.56
CA GLU A 633 -5.25 -21.70 -31.37
C GLU A 633 -4.99 -22.41 -32.71
N ILE A 634 -5.79 -22.11 -33.74
CA ILE A 634 -5.59 -22.60 -35.13
C ILE A 634 -4.39 -21.92 -35.80
N MET A 635 -4.17 -20.61 -35.59
CA MET A 635 -3.01 -19.88 -36.12
C MET A 635 -1.70 -20.33 -35.45
N GLU A 636 -1.69 -20.48 -34.11
CA GLU A 636 -0.50 -20.96 -33.38
C GLU A 636 -0.14 -22.41 -33.72
N ARG A 637 -1.12 -23.27 -34.03
CA ARG A 637 -0.88 -24.64 -34.52
C ARG A 637 -0.32 -24.67 -35.94
N ARG A 638 -0.68 -23.73 -36.82
CA ARG A 638 -0.25 -23.71 -38.23
C ARG A 638 1.19 -23.19 -38.42
N CYS A 639 1.69 -22.35 -37.52
CA CYS A 639 3.10 -21.93 -37.48
C CYS A 639 4.08 -23.06 -37.10
N ARG A 640 3.60 -24.25 -36.67
CA ARG A 640 4.42 -25.45 -36.38
C ARG A 640 4.28 -26.55 -37.44
N MET A 641 3.81 -26.23 -38.64
CA MET A 641 3.64 -27.21 -39.71
C MET A 641 4.99 -27.71 -40.24
N THR A 642 5.01 -29.01 -40.54
CA THR A 642 6.17 -29.74 -41.06
C THR A 642 5.99 -30.04 -42.55
N LEU A 643 7.06 -30.45 -43.23
CA LEU A 643 7.00 -30.89 -44.63
C LEU A 643 6.00 -32.07 -44.82
N ARG A 644 5.80 -32.91 -43.79
CA ARG A 644 4.80 -33.99 -43.79
C ARG A 644 3.38 -33.47 -43.96
N ASP A 645 3.07 -32.30 -43.43
CA ASP A 645 1.72 -31.73 -43.49
C ASP A 645 1.39 -31.20 -44.90
N ILE A 646 2.39 -30.68 -45.60
CA ILE A 646 2.29 -30.33 -47.03
C ILE A 646 2.10 -31.60 -47.87
N LEU A 647 2.86 -32.65 -47.60
CA LEU A 647 2.79 -33.91 -48.37
C LEU A 647 1.43 -34.62 -48.21
N LYS A 648 0.78 -34.50 -47.05
CA LYS A 648 -0.58 -35.04 -46.83
C LYS A 648 -1.67 -34.33 -47.63
N SER A 649 -1.46 -33.06 -47.95
CA SER A 649 -2.45 -32.21 -48.62
C SER A 649 -2.26 -32.17 -50.14
N LYS A 650 -1.24 -32.86 -50.67
CA LYS A 650 -0.98 -33.05 -52.09
C LYS A 650 -1.14 -34.53 -52.46
N PRO A 651 -1.69 -34.87 -53.64
CA PRO A 651 -1.67 -36.26 -54.12
C PRO A 651 -0.20 -36.72 -54.26
N PRO A 652 0.17 -37.90 -53.73
CA PRO A 652 1.54 -38.38 -53.73
C PRO A 652 1.94 -38.80 -55.15
N MET A 653 2.52 -37.87 -55.90
CA MET A 653 3.07 -38.17 -57.23
C MET A 653 4.59 -38.23 -57.12
N ILE A 654 5.11 -39.43 -56.87
CA ILE A 654 6.54 -39.73 -56.92
C ILE A 654 6.85 -40.18 -58.34
N VAL A 655 7.53 -39.32 -59.10
CA VAL A 655 7.98 -39.64 -60.47
C VAL A 655 9.46 -39.96 -60.41
N THR A 656 9.81 -41.20 -60.75
CA THR A 656 11.19 -41.70 -60.75
C THR A 656 11.65 -42.09 -62.14
N ILE A 657 12.96 -42.07 -62.36
CA ILE A 657 13.62 -42.63 -63.54
C ILE A 657 14.91 -43.35 -63.13
N GLN A 658 15.19 -44.47 -63.77
CA GLN A 658 16.43 -45.22 -63.53
C GLN A 658 17.64 -44.46 -64.10
N LYS A 659 18.76 -44.42 -63.36
CA LYS A 659 19.96 -43.64 -63.74
C LYS A 659 20.57 -44.01 -65.10
N ASN A 660 20.36 -45.25 -65.56
CA ASN A 660 20.85 -45.76 -66.84
C ASN A 660 19.97 -45.36 -68.04
N ARG A 661 18.84 -44.69 -67.81
CA ARG A 661 17.98 -44.15 -68.87
C ARG A 661 18.58 -42.90 -69.50
N THR A 662 18.11 -42.56 -70.69
CA THR A 662 18.62 -41.42 -71.44
C THR A 662 18.02 -40.10 -70.95
N ILE A 663 18.68 -38.98 -71.25
CA ILE A 663 18.14 -37.64 -71.02
C ILE A 663 16.79 -37.48 -71.75
N ARG A 664 16.67 -38.02 -72.96
CA ARG A 664 15.43 -38.04 -73.74
C ARG A 664 14.29 -38.71 -72.98
N ASP A 665 14.54 -39.85 -72.34
CA ASP A 665 13.55 -40.56 -71.52
C ASP A 665 13.11 -39.71 -70.31
N ALA A 666 14.05 -39.02 -69.66
CA ALA A 666 13.74 -38.10 -68.57
C ALA A 666 12.87 -36.93 -69.01
N VAL A 667 13.21 -36.28 -70.13
CA VAL A 667 12.44 -35.16 -70.68
C VAL A 667 11.04 -35.60 -71.08
N TYR A 668 10.91 -36.77 -71.71
CA TYR A 668 9.61 -37.34 -72.07
C TYR A 668 8.77 -37.61 -70.82
N THR A 669 9.35 -38.25 -69.80
CA THR A 669 8.68 -38.57 -68.53
C THR A 669 8.24 -37.29 -67.80
N MET A 670 9.09 -36.25 -67.77
CA MET A 670 8.77 -34.94 -67.20
C MET A 670 7.59 -34.28 -67.90
N SER A 671 7.57 -34.31 -69.24
CA SER A 671 6.49 -33.76 -70.06
C SER A 671 5.18 -34.52 -69.87
N GLU A 672 5.23 -35.87 -69.93
CA GLU A 672 4.05 -36.74 -69.79
C GLU A 672 3.40 -36.59 -68.41
N LYS A 673 4.21 -36.53 -67.34
CA LYS A 673 3.71 -36.37 -65.96
C LYS A 673 3.48 -34.92 -65.55
N ASN A 674 3.75 -33.96 -66.44
CA ASN A 674 3.65 -32.53 -66.18
C ASN A 674 4.41 -32.07 -64.92
N VAL A 675 5.65 -32.53 -64.78
CA VAL A 675 6.54 -32.23 -63.64
C VAL A 675 7.82 -31.53 -64.09
N SER A 676 8.29 -30.57 -63.29
CA SER A 676 9.51 -29.79 -63.55
C SER A 676 10.79 -30.40 -62.95
N GLY A 677 10.66 -31.58 -62.32
CA GLY A 677 11.77 -32.37 -61.81
C GLY A 677 11.35 -33.81 -61.52
N ILE A 678 12.28 -34.74 -61.64
CA ILE A 678 12.08 -36.17 -61.39
C ILE A 678 13.20 -36.73 -60.53
N PHE A 679 12.89 -37.73 -59.72
CA PHE A 679 13.88 -38.45 -58.94
C PHE A 679 14.66 -39.40 -59.84
N VAL A 680 15.98 -39.33 -59.79
CA VAL A 680 16.85 -40.32 -60.43
C VAL A 680 17.15 -41.38 -59.38
N VAL A 681 16.81 -42.62 -59.67
CA VAL A 681 17.00 -43.75 -58.74
C VAL A 681 18.01 -44.76 -59.28
N ASP A 682 18.61 -45.51 -58.38
CA ASP A 682 19.47 -46.65 -58.71
C ASP A 682 18.65 -47.94 -58.98
N GLU A 683 19.37 -49.03 -59.26
CA GLU A 683 18.77 -50.35 -59.53
C GLU A 683 17.95 -50.90 -58.35
N ASN A 684 18.17 -50.39 -57.13
CA ASN A 684 17.45 -50.75 -55.91
C ASN A 684 16.33 -49.73 -55.56
N ASN A 685 15.98 -48.83 -56.49
CA ASN A 685 15.03 -47.72 -56.31
C ASN A 685 15.41 -46.71 -55.21
N LYS A 686 16.68 -46.67 -54.79
CA LYS A 686 17.16 -45.64 -53.86
C LYS A 686 17.44 -44.35 -54.59
N LEU A 687 17.18 -43.22 -53.92
CA LEU A 687 17.41 -41.90 -54.47
C LEU A 687 18.90 -41.66 -54.76
N ALA A 688 19.26 -41.56 -56.04
CA ALA A 688 20.61 -41.29 -56.50
C ALA A 688 20.83 -39.80 -56.83
N SER A 689 19.84 -39.14 -57.43
CA SER A 689 19.89 -37.72 -57.77
C SER A 689 18.50 -37.13 -58.05
N ILE A 690 18.43 -35.85 -58.43
CA ILE A 690 17.24 -35.24 -59.04
C ILE A 690 17.65 -34.69 -60.40
N PHE A 691 16.82 -34.93 -61.41
CA PHE A 691 16.96 -34.32 -62.72
C PHE A 691 15.88 -33.25 -62.90
N THR A 692 16.29 -32.02 -63.22
CA THR A 692 15.39 -30.86 -63.32
C THR A 692 15.51 -30.15 -64.67
N GLU A 693 14.59 -29.23 -64.95
CA GLU A 693 14.66 -28.35 -66.12
C GLU A 693 16.00 -27.62 -66.25
N ARG A 694 16.64 -27.28 -65.12
CA ARG A 694 17.95 -26.63 -65.13
C ARG A 694 19.06 -27.54 -65.63
N ASP A 695 18.92 -28.84 -65.40
CA ASP A 695 19.88 -29.83 -65.89
C ASP A 695 19.67 -30.06 -67.40
N ILE A 696 18.44 -29.97 -67.92
CA ILE A 696 18.17 -29.91 -69.37
C ILE A 696 18.88 -28.70 -70.00
N VAL A 697 18.68 -27.50 -69.44
CA VAL A 697 19.34 -26.27 -69.94
C VAL A 697 20.86 -26.41 -69.90
N ARG A 698 21.41 -27.04 -68.85
CA ARG A 698 22.84 -27.33 -68.76
C ARG A 698 23.31 -28.31 -69.84
N CYS A 699 22.53 -29.33 -70.15
CA CYS A 699 22.87 -30.30 -71.20
C CYS A 699 22.90 -29.64 -72.57
N VAL A 700 21.90 -28.81 -72.88
CA VAL A 700 21.85 -28.03 -74.13
C VAL A 700 23.04 -27.07 -74.22
N PHE A 701 23.34 -26.34 -73.15
CA PHE A 701 24.46 -25.39 -73.13
C PHE A 701 25.82 -26.08 -73.37
N ASN A 702 26.00 -27.30 -72.86
CA ASN A 702 27.25 -28.06 -73.01
C ASN A 702 27.27 -28.99 -74.23
N ASN A 703 26.29 -28.89 -75.15
CA ASN A 703 26.15 -29.76 -76.33
C ASN A 703 26.15 -31.27 -76.00
N ILE A 704 25.54 -31.65 -74.87
CA ILE A 704 25.39 -33.06 -74.48
C ILE A 704 24.25 -33.68 -75.30
N SER A 705 24.50 -34.84 -75.92
CA SER A 705 23.49 -35.58 -76.68
C SER A 705 22.32 -35.98 -75.79
N LEU A 706 21.08 -35.84 -76.28
CA LEU A 706 19.88 -36.30 -75.56
C LEU A 706 19.84 -37.83 -75.38
N ASP A 707 20.65 -38.56 -76.13
CA ASP A 707 20.78 -40.01 -76.02
C ASP A 707 21.86 -40.43 -74.99
N GLU A 708 22.52 -39.47 -74.35
CA GLU A 708 23.41 -39.72 -73.21
C GLU A 708 22.61 -40.18 -71.98
N THR A 709 23.26 -40.98 -71.14
CA THR A 709 22.67 -41.51 -69.90
C THR A 709 22.64 -40.45 -68.79
N ILE A 710 21.58 -40.48 -67.97
CA ILE A 710 21.43 -39.54 -66.85
C ILE A 710 22.56 -39.71 -65.83
N GLU A 711 23.05 -40.94 -65.64
CA GLU A 711 24.17 -41.25 -64.74
C GLU A 711 25.43 -40.42 -65.03
N ASN A 712 25.72 -40.11 -66.30
CA ASN A 712 26.91 -39.37 -66.71
C ASN A 712 26.82 -37.86 -66.47
N ILE A 713 25.61 -37.33 -66.19
CA ILE A 713 25.37 -35.89 -66.03
C ILE A 713 24.76 -35.50 -64.69
N MET A 714 24.27 -36.47 -63.92
CA MET A 714 23.55 -36.22 -62.68
C MET A 714 24.45 -35.61 -61.60
N ARG A 715 23.84 -34.83 -60.69
CA ARG A 715 24.56 -34.26 -59.54
C ARG A 715 24.66 -35.31 -58.43
N ARG A 716 25.86 -35.50 -57.90
CA ARG A 716 26.09 -36.46 -56.80
C ARG A 716 25.88 -35.87 -55.41
N ASP A 717 25.81 -34.55 -55.29
CA ASP A 717 25.53 -33.85 -54.03
C ASP A 717 24.08 -33.35 -54.04
N ILE A 718 23.18 -34.09 -53.37
CA ILE A 718 21.78 -33.74 -53.20
C ILE A 718 21.49 -33.41 -51.73
N THR A 719 20.76 -32.32 -51.49
CA THR A 719 20.26 -32.00 -50.15
C THR A 719 18.84 -32.54 -50.01
N THR A 720 18.65 -33.49 -49.10
CA THR A 720 17.35 -34.04 -48.74
C THR A 720 16.84 -33.49 -47.42
N PHE A 721 15.53 -33.59 -47.21
CA PHE A 721 14.85 -33.09 -46.03
C PHE A 721 14.04 -34.21 -45.38
N ASP A 722 14.04 -34.25 -44.05
CA ASP A 722 13.18 -35.16 -43.30
C ASP A 722 11.73 -34.63 -43.29
N PRO A 723 10.69 -35.48 -43.38
CA PRO A 723 9.30 -35.03 -43.30
C PRO A 723 8.96 -34.21 -42.05
N SER A 724 9.66 -34.42 -40.94
CA SER A 724 9.48 -33.66 -39.68
C SER A 724 10.08 -32.25 -39.71
N THR A 725 10.81 -31.89 -40.78
CA THR A 725 11.41 -30.56 -40.91
C THR A 725 10.33 -29.48 -40.93
N GLU A 726 10.51 -28.43 -40.13
CA GLU A 726 9.63 -27.26 -40.13
C GLU A 726 9.70 -26.50 -41.47
N ILE A 727 8.55 -26.00 -41.94
CA ILE A 727 8.45 -25.26 -43.21
C ILE A 727 9.38 -24.04 -43.25
N SER A 728 9.47 -23.29 -42.14
CA SER A 728 10.34 -22.10 -42.00
C SER A 728 11.83 -22.44 -42.20
N SER A 729 12.27 -23.56 -41.61
CA SER A 729 13.62 -24.09 -41.74
C SER A 729 13.90 -24.56 -43.17
N ALA A 730 12.94 -25.27 -43.78
CA ALA A 730 13.05 -25.74 -45.17
C ALA A 730 13.21 -24.57 -46.16
N ILE A 731 12.45 -23.48 -45.99
CA ILE A 731 12.57 -22.26 -46.83
C ILE A 731 13.94 -21.62 -46.67
N THR A 732 14.44 -21.51 -45.44
CA THR A 732 15.75 -20.90 -45.17
C THR A 732 16.86 -21.66 -45.87
N VAL A 733 16.86 -22.99 -45.77
CA VAL A 733 17.86 -23.85 -46.42
C VAL A 733 17.70 -23.82 -47.95
N ALA A 734 16.47 -23.94 -48.47
CA ALA A 734 16.20 -23.93 -49.90
C ALA A 734 16.59 -22.61 -50.57
N SER A 735 16.31 -21.48 -49.92
CA SER A 735 16.71 -20.15 -50.37
C SER A 735 18.24 -19.98 -50.38
N ARG A 736 18.91 -20.29 -49.27
CA ARG A 736 20.39 -20.18 -49.15
C ARG A 736 21.13 -21.06 -50.16
N LYS A 737 20.68 -22.30 -50.36
CA LYS A 737 21.27 -23.24 -51.31
C LYS A 737 20.72 -23.13 -52.75
N LYS A 738 19.79 -22.20 -53.00
CA LYS A 738 19.12 -21.97 -54.30
C LYS A 738 18.45 -23.24 -54.87
N ILE A 739 17.83 -24.03 -54.00
CA ILE A 739 17.12 -25.28 -54.32
C ILE A 739 15.65 -24.96 -54.59
N ARG A 740 15.10 -25.47 -55.70
CA ARG A 740 13.69 -25.27 -56.09
C ARG A 740 12.82 -26.52 -55.93
N HIS A 741 13.45 -27.68 -55.93
CA HIS A 741 12.83 -28.99 -55.77
C HIS A 741 13.42 -29.63 -54.53
N ILE A 742 12.59 -29.87 -53.53
CA ILE A 742 12.96 -30.28 -52.18
C ILE A 742 12.61 -31.77 -52.07
N PRO A 743 13.59 -32.66 -52.21
CA PRO A 743 13.38 -34.09 -52.01
C PRO A 743 13.16 -34.36 -50.52
N VAL A 744 12.01 -34.94 -50.19
CA VAL A 744 11.68 -35.34 -48.82
C VAL A 744 11.85 -36.85 -48.70
N VAL A 745 12.71 -37.28 -47.78
CA VAL A 745 13.08 -38.69 -47.58
C VAL A 745 12.96 -39.06 -46.11
N GLU A 746 12.48 -40.28 -45.83
CA GLU A 746 12.40 -40.84 -44.49
C GLU A 746 13.26 -42.12 -44.49
N GLY A 747 14.48 -42.00 -43.94
CA GLY A 747 15.54 -42.99 -44.15
C GLY A 747 15.94 -43.06 -45.62
N ASP A 748 15.89 -44.26 -46.21
CA ASP A 748 16.21 -44.50 -47.63
C ASP A 748 15.00 -44.35 -48.57
N ASN A 749 13.80 -44.08 -48.02
CA ASN A 749 12.56 -44.06 -48.79
C ASN A 749 12.22 -42.64 -49.25
N ILE A 750 11.89 -42.49 -50.54
CA ILE A 750 11.38 -41.24 -51.10
C ILE A 750 9.93 -41.06 -50.64
N VAL A 751 9.65 -40.00 -49.89
CA VAL A 751 8.30 -39.69 -49.38
C VAL A 751 7.58 -38.75 -50.34
N GLY A 752 8.30 -37.84 -50.97
CA GLY A 752 7.73 -36.95 -51.99
C GLY A 752 8.64 -35.79 -52.36
N MET A 753 8.20 -35.00 -53.34
CA MET A 753 8.90 -33.79 -53.78
C MET A 753 8.04 -32.56 -53.48
N ILE A 754 8.60 -31.63 -52.73
CA ILE A 754 8.00 -30.32 -52.46
C ILE A 754 8.71 -29.29 -53.32
N THR A 755 7.98 -28.46 -54.06
CA THR A 755 8.57 -27.35 -54.80
C THR A 755 8.62 -26.10 -53.93
N PHE A 756 9.52 -25.18 -54.25
CA PHE A 756 9.51 -23.87 -53.59
C PHE A 756 8.17 -23.13 -53.75
N ARG A 757 7.46 -23.36 -54.87
CA ARG A 757 6.09 -22.86 -55.07
C ARG A 757 5.11 -23.46 -54.07
N ASP A 758 5.22 -24.76 -53.80
CA ASP A 758 4.39 -25.41 -52.78
C ASP A 758 4.62 -24.74 -51.42
N LEU A 759 5.88 -24.57 -50.97
CA LEU A 759 6.18 -23.87 -49.71
C LEU A 759 5.58 -22.45 -49.65
N VAL A 760 5.71 -21.69 -50.73
CA VAL A 760 5.18 -20.32 -50.82
C VAL A 760 3.65 -20.31 -50.86
N SER A 761 2.99 -21.29 -51.51
CA SER A 761 1.54 -21.36 -51.59
C SER A 761 0.85 -21.64 -50.25
N TYR A 762 1.54 -22.29 -49.29
CA TYR A 762 1.02 -22.49 -47.94
C TYR A 762 1.21 -21.24 -47.05
N LEU A 763 2.19 -20.39 -47.34
CA LEU A 763 2.45 -19.14 -46.60
C LEU A 763 1.79 -17.90 -47.21
N LEU A 764 1.52 -17.89 -48.52
CA LEU A 764 0.92 -16.75 -49.23
C LEU A 764 -0.46 -16.35 -48.67
N PRO A 765 -1.38 -17.29 -48.35
CA PRO A 765 -2.64 -16.93 -47.73
C PRO A 765 -2.47 -16.23 -46.38
N GLU A 766 -1.46 -16.60 -45.58
CA GLU A 766 -1.11 -15.91 -44.32
C GLU A 766 -0.55 -14.51 -44.59
N ILE A 767 0.39 -14.37 -45.53
CA ILE A 767 1.02 -13.08 -45.85
C ILE A 767 0.01 -12.11 -46.50
N CYS A 768 -0.85 -12.60 -47.38
CA CYS A 768 -1.92 -11.81 -47.99
C CYS A 768 -2.97 -11.40 -46.94
N TYR A 769 -3.37 -12.29 -46.04
CA TYR A 769 -4.26 -11.96 -44.92
C TYR A 769 -3.63 -10.93 -43.97
N MET A 770 -2.32 -11.04 -43.70
CA MET A 770 -1.57 -10.05 -42.92
C MET A 770 -1.40 -8.71 -43.64
N SER A 771 -1.30 -8.71 -44.98
CA SER A 771 -1.10 -7.51 -45.80
C SER A 771 -2.39 -6.75 -46.09
N GLU A 772 -3.52 -7.44 -46.25
CA GLU A 772 -4.83 -6.80 -46.43
C GLU A 772 -5.36 -6.21 -45.11
N ALA A 773 -4.89 -6.72 -43.96
CA ALA A 773 -5.18 -6.15 -42.63
C ALA A 773 -4.27 -4.97 -42.23
N LEU A 774 -3.29 -4.61 -43.07
CA LEU A 774 -2.35 -3.49 -42.84
C LEU A 774 -2.75 -2.19 -43.59
N TYR A 775 -3.82 -2.22 -44.39
CA TYR A 775 -4.37 -1.05 -45.10
C TYR A 775 -5.76 -0.67 -44.65
#